data_AF-A0A4U5Q422-F1
#
_entry.id   AF-A0A4U5Q422-F1
#
_cell.length_a   1.000
_cell.length_b   1.000
_cell.length_c   1.000
_cell.angle_alpha   90.00
_cell.angle_beta   90.00
_cell.angle_gamma   90.00
#
_symmetry.space_group_name_H-M   'P 1'
#
loop_
_entity.id
_entity.type
_entity.pdbx_description
1 polymer ?
#
loop_
_entity_poly.entity_id
_entity_poly.type
_entity_poly.pdbx_seq_one_letter_code
_entity_poly.pdbx_strand_id
1 'polypeptide(L)'
;MKKKNQNFVNNAGSNLLILGYEDIKWATSNWHAQPIAKKPTFLRLRGSFEYEIQSWKYSIPLFLTTQGFDTFRNREISTGAGAIRELLADLDLRIILDYSSLEWKELGEEGPTGNEWEDRKVGRRKDFLVRRVELAKHFIRTNIEPEWMVLCLLPVLPPELRPIIQIDGGKLMSSDINELYRRVIYRNNTLTDLLTTSRSTPGELVMCQEKLVQEAVDTLLDNGIRGQPMRDGHNKVYKSFSDVIEGKEGRFRETMLGKRVDYSGRSVIVVGPSLSLHRCGLPREIAIELFQTFVIRGLIRQHLASNIGVAKSKIREKEPIVWGILQEVMRGHPILLNRAPTLHRLGIQAFQPILVEGRAICLHPLVRKGFNADFDGDQMAVHVPLSLEAQAEARLLMFSHMNLLSPAIGDPISVPTQDMLMGLYVLTSGNRRGICANRYNPFNCRNFQNEKIDANANKDKYIKEPFFCNSYDAIGAYRQKRINLESPLWLRWQLDQGLIASREAPIEGHFGSLDLFGATRTIVPEFLRESRLRKGSFPSINSNLLPSPIHRNMEVFMAERANLFFHNKVIDGTAIKRIISRFIDHFGMAYTSHILDQVKTLGFHQATATSISLGIDDLLTIPSKGWLVQDAEQQSLILEKHHHYGNVHAIEKLRQSIEIWYATSEYLRQEMNPNFRMTEPFNPVHIMSFSGARGNASQVHQLVGMRGLMSDPQGQMIDLPIQSNLREGLSLTEYIISCYGARKGVVDTAVRTSDAGYLTRRLVEVVQHIVVRRTDCGTTRGISVSSRNGMIPERIFIQTLIGRVLADNIYMGLRCIATRNQDIGIGLVNRFITFRTQPISIRTPFTCRSTSWICRLCYGRSPTHGDLVELGEAVGIIAGQSIGEPGTQLTLRTFHTGGVFTGGTAEHVRAPSNGKIKFNKGLVHPTRTRHGHPAFLCSMDLYVTIESQDIIHNVTIPPKSFLLVQNDQYVESEQVIAEIRSGTYTLNFTERVRKHIYSDSEGEMHWSTDVYHASEFTYSNVHLLPKTSHLWILSGVRADPV
;
A
#
# COMPACT_ATOMS: atom_id res chain seq x y z
N MET A 1 -10.47 -51.19 -19.88
CA MET A 1 -10.47 -52.65 -19.68
C MET A 1 -11.37 -52.98 -18.50
N LYS A 2 -12.31 -53.93 -18.72
CA LYS A 2 -13.22 -54.63 -17.80
C LYS A 2 -14.15 -53.75 -16.92
N LYS A 3 -15.45 -53.63 -17.26
CA LYS A 3 -16.58 -54.62 -17.13
C LYS A 3 -16.89 -54.93 -15.65
N LYS A 4 -18.11 -55.22 -15.19
CA LYS A 4 -19.52 -55.23 -15.61
C LYS A 4 -20.24 -55.64 -14.30
N ASN A 5 -21.36 -55.03 -13.90
CA ASN A 5 -22.73 -55.33 -14.32
C ASN A 5 -23.26 -56.73 -13.97
N GLN A 6 -24.55 -56.74 -13.60
CA GLN A 6 -25.54 -57.85 -13.55
C GLN A 6 -25.64 -58.61 -12.22
N ASN A 7 -26.79 -59.05 -11.75
CA ASN A 7 -28.23 -58.89 -12.03
C ASN A 7 -28.93 -59.79 -10.98
N PHE A 8 -30.21 -59.54 -10.66
CA PHE A 8 -31.32 -60.50 -10.40
C PHE A 8 -32.42 -59.70 -9.67
N VAL A 9 -33.56 -59.30 -10.25
CA VAL A 9 -34.66 -60.02 -10.94
C VAL A 9 -35.61 -60.73 -9.96
N ASN A 10 -36.75 -60.08 -9.72
CA ASN A 10 -38.15 -60.53 -9.96
C ASN A 10 -39.16 -60.52 -8.79
N ASN A 11 -40.22 -59.74 -9.05
CA ASN A 11 -41.65 -60.02 -8.93
C ASN A 11 -42.35 -60.29 -7.58
N ALA A 12 -43.29 -59.38 -7.31
CA ALA A 12 -44.73 -59.59 -7.12
C ALA A 12 -45.27 -59.31 -5.71
N GLY A 13 -46.34 -58.50 -5.65
CA GLY A 13 -47.27 -58.47 -4.53
C GLY A 13 -47.63 -57.08 -4.02
N SER A 14 -48.75 -56.58 -4.51
CA SER A 14 -49.50 -55.38 -4.13
C SER A 14 -49.70 -55.10 -2.62
N ASN A 15 -49.70 -53.79 -2.34
CA ASN A 15 -50.46 -53.02 -1.34
C ASN A 15 -49.87 -52.74 0.06
N LEU A 16 -49.94 -51.43 0.38
CA LEU A 16 -49.69 -50.71 1.64
C LEU A 16 -48.23 -50.50 2.10
N LEU A 17 -47.70 -49.30 1.82
CA LEU A 17 -46.62 -48.62 2.54
C LEU A 17 -46.82 -47.10 2.29
N ILE A 18 -47.39 -46.34 3.23
CA ILE A 18 -46.67 -45.52 4.22
C ILE A 18 -45.34 -45.01 3.63
N LEU A 19 -45.37 -43.81 3.06
CA LEU A 19 -44.20 -43.01 2.76
C LEU A 19 -44.24 -41.76 3.63
N GLY A 20 -43.38 -41.74 4.65
CA GLY A 20 -42.97 -40.51 5.32
C GLY A 20 -42.09 -39.68 4.38
N TYR A 21 -42.48 -38.43 4.19
CA TYR A 21 -41.71 -37.40 3.49
C TYR A 21 -41.05 -36.50 4.54
N GLU A 22 -39.74 -36.63 4.68
CA GLU A 22 -38.86 -35.53 5.10
C GLU A 22 -38.47 -34.70 3.86
N ASP A 23 -38.13 -33.43 4.08
CA ASP A 23 -37.83 -32.38 3.09
C ASP A 23 -39.00 -31.71 2.35
N ILE A 24 -39.87 -31.07 3.14
CA ILE A 24 -40.64 -29.91 2.67
C ILE A 24 -40.10 -28.66 3.37
N LYS A 25 -39.29 -27.89 2.65
CA LYS A 25 -39.02 -26.48 3.00
C LYS A 25 -40.35 -25.73 2.96
N TRP A 26 -40.79 -25.28 4.13
CA TRP A 26 -42.02 -24.52 4.32
C TRP A 26 -41.99 -23.23 3.48
N ALA A 27 -42.76 -23.22 2.40
CA ALA A 27 -43.34 -21.99 1.90
C ALA A 27 -44.37 -21.55 2.94
N THR A 28 -44.09 -20.46 3.66
CA THR A 28 -45.05 -19.84 4.57
C THR A 28 -46.22 -19.29 3.76
N SER A 29 -47.30 -20.05 3.63
CA SER A 29 -48.60 -19.50 3.27
C SER A 29 -49.14 -18.73 4.49
N ASN A 30 -48.86 -17.43 4.53
CA ASN A 30 -49.48 -16.55 5.52
C ASN A 30 -50.93 -16.30 5.11
N TRP A 31 -51.86 -16.73 5.95
CA TRP A 31 -53.28 -16.39 5.83
C TRP A 31 -53.53 -15.06 6.55
N HIS A 32 -54.10 -14.07 5.85
CA HIS A 32 -54.39 -12.75 6.40
C HIS A 32 -55.90 -12.48 6.33
N ALA A 33 -56.47 -11.94 7.41
CA ALA A 33 -57.91 -11.70 7.53
C ALA A 33 -58.18 -10.24 7.89
N GLN A 34 -59.07 -9.59 7.14
CA GLN A 34 -59.40 -8.16 7.24
C GLN A 34 -60.47 -7.88 8.34
N PRO A 35 -60.41 -6.76 9.08
CA PRO A 35 -61.60 -6.16 9.69
C PRO A 35 -61.88 -4.75 9.15
N ILE A 36 -63.16 -4.42 8.97
CA ILE A 36 -63.69 -3.17 8.37
C ILE A 36 -63.42 -1.90 9.24
N ALA A 37 -62.74 -1.99 10.38
CA ALA A 37 -62.48 -0.85 11.26
C ALA A 37 -61.00 -0.67 11.62
N LYS A 38 -60.34 0.30 10.95
CA LYS A 38 -59.15 1.12 11.35
C LYS A 38 -58.12 0.57 12.36
N LYS A 39 -57.84 -0.73 12.39
CA LYS A 39 -56.65 -1.33 13.03
C LYS A 39 -56.20 -2.54 12.23
N PRO A 40 -54.93 -2.62 11.79
CA PRO A 40 -54.39 -3.88 11.31
C PRO A 40 -54.10 -4.78 12.53
N THR A 41 -55.04 -5.64 12.90
CA THR A 41 -54.75 -6.74 13.82
C THR A 41 -53.95 -7.79 13.06
N PHE A 42 -52.62 -7.80 13.24
CA PHE A 42 -51.81 -8.98 12.93
C PHE A 42 -52.30 -10.12 13.83
N LEU A 43 -53.10 -11.04 13.30
CA LEU A 43 -53.26 -12.37 13.88
C LEU A 43 -51.96 -13.14 13.69
N ARG A 44 -50.97 -12.83 14.52
CA ARG A 44 -49.86 -13.76 14.80
C ARG A 44 -50.44 -14.81 15.73
N LEU A 45 -50.56 -16.06 15.27
CA LEU A 45 -50.55 -17.20 16.18
C LEU A 45 -49.23 -17.18 16.94
N ARG A 46 -49.18 -16.50 18.08
CA ARG A 46 -48.13 -16.65 19.09
C ARG A 46 -48.51 -17.88 19.92
N GLY A 47 -48.02 -19.03 19.50
CA GLY A 47 -47.84 -20.17 20.39
C GLY A 47 -46.34 -20.38 20.56
N SER A 48 -45.81 -20.20 21.76
CA SER A 48 -44.59 -20.88 22.18
C SER A 48 -44.91 -22.37 22.21
N PHE A 49 -44.52 -23.09 21.16
CA PHE A 49 -44.66 -24.54 21.14
C PHE A 49 -43.40 -25.15 21.75
N GLU A 50 -43.48 -25.46 23.05
CA GLU A 50 -42.59 -26.44 23.65
C GLU A 50 -42.86 -27.79 23.00
N TYR A 51 -41.80 -28.36 22.43
CA TYR A 51 -41.81 -29.63 21.74
C TYR A 51 -41.89 -30.72 22.80
N GLU A 52 -43.11 -31.17 23.13
CA GLU A 52 -43.46 -32.49 23.66
C GLU A 52 -44.87 -32.41 24.25
N ILE A 53 -45.84 -33.06 23.60
CA ILE A 53 -46.98 -33.81 24.17
C ILE A 53 -47.97 -34.14 23.04
N GLN A 54 -48.39 -35.40 23.04
CA GLN A 54 -49.35 -36.02 22.12
C GLN A 54 -50.71 -35.29 22.03
N SER A 55 -51.37 -35.49 20.89
CA SER A 55 -52.82 -35.40 20.64
C SER A 55 -53.42 -34.07 20.13
N TRP A 56 -53.15 -33.76 18.85
CA TRP A 56 -53.93 -32.80 18.05
C TRP A 56 -55.28 -33.36 17.56
N LYS A 57 -55.98 -34.17 18.38
CA LYS A 57 -57.29 -34.76 18.01
C LYS A 57 -58.50 -33.96 18.54
N TYR A 58 -58.28 -32.97 19.40
CA TYR A 58 -59.37 -32.27 20.11
C TYR A 58 -59.40 -30.74 19.96
N SER A 59 -58.41 -30.09 19.35
CA SER A 59 -58.34 -28.61 19.27
C SER A 59 -58.90 -28.01 17.97
N ILE A 60 -58.89 -28.76 16.86
CA ILE A 60 -59.42 -28.30 15.57
C ILE A 60 -60.97 -28.18 15.54
N PRO A 61 -61.76 -29.04 16.22
CA PRO A 61 -63.23 -28.94 16.18
C PRO A 61 -63.80 -27.72 16.94
N LEU A 62 -63.09 -27.20 17.96
CA LEU A 62 -63.49 -25.98 18.67
C LEU A 62 -63.28 -24.72 17.82
N PHE A 63 -62.29 -24.75 16.92
CA PHE A 63 -61.97 -23.67 15.99
C PHE A 63 -62.98 -23.56 14.82
N LEU A 64 -63.70 -24.63 14.53
CA LEU A 64 -64.74 -24.75 13.49
C LEU A 64 -66.16 -24.74 14.06
N THR A 65 -66.37 -24.11 15.22
CA THR A 65 -67.71 -23.83 15.73
C THR A 65 -68.43 -22.83 14.83
N THR A 66 -69.76 -22.93 14.72
CA THR A 66 -70.60 -22.04 13.89
C THR A 66 -70.35 -20.55 14.17
N GLN A 67 -70.06 -20.19 15.42
CA GLN A 67 -69.68 -18.82 15.83
C GLN A 67 -68.31 -18.38 15.28
N GLY A 68 -67.31 -19.26 15.26
CA GLY A 68 -66.01 -18.97 14.64
C GLY A 68 -66.12 -18.85 13.12
N PHE A 69 -66.97 -19.66 12.50
CA PHE A 69 -67.24 -19.62 11.07
C PHE A 69 -67.97 -18.32 10.65
N ASP A 70 -68.94 -17.85 11.44
CA ASP A 70 -69.62 -16.56 11.18
C ASP A 70 -68.68 -15.35 11.35
N THR A 71 -67.67 -15.40 12.23
CA THR A 71 -66.63 -14.35 12.30
C THR A 71 -65.68 -14.35 11.10
N PHE A 72 -65.53 -15.47 10.39
CA PHE A 72 -64.75 -15.57 9.16
C PHE A 72 -65.56 -15.24 7.90
N ARG A 73 -66.88 -15.45 7.93
CA ARG A 73 -67.79 -15.21 6.78
C ARG A 73 -67.74 -13.79 6.23
N ASN A 74 -67.39 -12.81 7.07
CA ASN A 74 -67.30 -11.40 6.72
C ASN A 74 -65.85 -10.91 6.48
N ARG A 75 -64.86 -11.83 6.39
CA ARG A 75 -63.47 -11.49 6.09
C ARG A 75 -63.08 -12.11 4.76
N GLU A 76 -62.92 -11.28 3.73
CA GLU A 76 -62.28 -11.72 2.49
C GLU A 76 -60.82 -12.05 2.81
N ILE A 77 -60.44 -13.31 2.63
CA ILE A 77 -59.04 -13.74 2.73
C ILE A 77 -58.48 -13.70 1.31
N SER A 78 -57.91 -12.56 0.94
CA SER A 78 -57.15 -12.43 -0.29
C SER A 78 -55.79 -13.11 -0.13
N THR A 79 -55.32 -13.78 -1.18
CA THR A 79 -54.02 -14.48 -1.18
C THR A 79 -53.18 -14.01 -2.38
N GLY A 80 -51.86 -14.15 -2.28
CA GLY A 80 -50.94 -13.76 -3.35
C GLY A 80 -50.56 -12.27 -3.36
N ALA A 81 -50.01 -11.81 -4.49
CA ALA A 81 -49.44 -10.47 -4.62
C ALA A 81 -50.50 -9.35 -4.52
N GLY A 82 -51.74 -9.62 -4.96
CA GLY A 82 -52.85 -8.67 -4.86
C GLY A 82 -53.17 -8.28 -3.42
N ALA A 83 -53.24 -9.26 -2.51
CA ALA A 83 -53.46 -9.04 -1.09
C ALA A 83 -52.35 -8.18 -0.44
N ILE A 84 -51.09 -8.41 -0.85
CA ILE A 84 -49.95 -7.63 -0.36
C ILE A 84 -50.06 -6.17 -0.82
N ARG A 85 -50.45 -5.94 -2.08
CA ARG A 85 -50.61 -4.59 -2.61
C ARG A 85 -51.68 -3.80 -1.87
N GLU A 86 -52.85 -4.38 -1.65
CA GLU A 86 -53.95 -3.74 -0.91
C GLU A 86 -53.50 -3.35 0.51
N LEU A 87 -52.80 -4.25 1.21
CA LEU A 87 -52.24 -3.96 2.54
C LEU A 87 -51.21 -2.82 2.53
N LEU A 88 -50.43 -2.69 1.47
CA LEU A 88 -49.47 -1.59 1.32
C LEU A 88 -50.16 -0.28 0.95
N ALA A 89 -51.24 -0.32 0.17
CA ALA A 89 -52.04 0.86 -0.18
C ALA A 89 -52.77 1.45 1.03
N ASP A 90 -53.28 0.60 1.93
CA ASP A 90 -53.97 1.01 3.16
C ASP A 90 -53.01 1.48 4.29
N LEU A 91 -51.70 1.47 4.03
CA LEU A 91 -50.68 1.68 5.05
C LEU A 91 -50.43 3.17 5.34
N ASP A 92 -50.84 3.66 6.52
CA ASP A 92 -50.47 5.02 6.96
C ASP A 92 -49.08 5.06 7.62
N LEU A 93 -48.12 5.56 6.86
CA LEU A 93 -46.71 5.69 7.27
C LEU A 93 -46.51 6.63 8.48
N ARG A 94 -47.38 7.63 8.67
CA ARG A 94 -47.25 8.59 9.79
C ARG A 94 -47.65 7.92 11.10
N ILE A 95 -48.75 7.17 11.07
CA ILE A 95 -49.21 6.38 12.20
C ILE A 95 -48.13 5.36 12.62
N ILE A 96 -47.50 4.69 11.65
CA ILE A 96 -46.40 3.73 11.93
C ILE A 96 -45.19 4.42 12.57
N LEU A 97 -44.87 5.63 12.15
CA LEU A 97 -43.78 6.44 12.72
C LEU A 97 -44.05 6.82 14.16
N ASP A 98 -45.27 7.26 14.46
CA ASP A 98 -45.67 7.66 15.81
C ASP A 98 -45.67 6.47 16.75
N TYR A 99 -46.26 5.34 16.35
CA TYR A 99 -46.22 4.10 17.14
C TYR A 99 -44.81 3.56 17.34
N SER A 100 -43.98 3.54 16.29
CA SER A 100 -42.60 3.03 16.41
C SER A 100 -41.72 3.94 17.28
N SER A 101 -42.00 5.25 17.29
CA SER A 101 -41.32 6.21 18.17
C SER A 101 -41.79 6.08 19.62
N LEU A 102 -43.06 5.77 19.86
CA LEU A 102 -43.60 5.46 21.18
C LEU A 102 -42.98 4.17 21.73
N GLU A 103 -43.01 3.09 20.94
CA GLU A 103 -42.43 1.79 21.31
C GLU A 103 -40.92 1.91 21.60
N TRP A 104 -40.20 2.76 20.86
CA TRP A 104 -38.79 3.03 21.13
C TRP A 104 -38.56 3.72 22.49
N LYS A 105 -39.44 4.64 22.89
CA LYS A 105 -39.36 5.32 24.19
C LYS A 105 -39.65 4.35 25.33
N GLU A 106 -40.70 3.54 25.21
CA GLU A 106 -41.07 2.52 26.21
C GLU A 106 -39.92 1.54 26.45
N LEU A 107 -39.31 1.00 25.39
CA LEU A 107 -38.14 0.12 25.49
C LEU A 107 -36.88 0.84 26.01
N GLY A 108 -36.86 2.18 26.02
CA GLY A 108 -35.79 3.00 26.58
C GLY A 108 -35.91 3.23 28.09
N GLU A 109 -37.13 3.17 28.62
CA GLU A 109 -37.42 3.30 30.05
C GLU A 109 -37.22 1.96 30.79
N GLU A 110 -37.37 0.84 30.09
CA GLU A 110 -36.92 -0.48 30.56
C GLU A 110 -35.38 -0.54 30.56
N GLY A 111 -34.77 -0.33 31.73
CA GLY A 111 -33.32 -0.51 31.94
C GLY A 111 -32.85 -1.95 31.69
N PRO A 112 -31.53 -2.22 31.68
CA PRO A 112 -31.01 -3.58 31.53
C PRO A 112 -31.56 -4.48 32.63
N THR A 113 -32.16 -5.61 32.23
CA THR A 113 -32.87 -6.52 33.15
C THR A 113 -31.94 -7.50 33.86
N GLY A 114 -30.63 -7.46 33.55
CA GLY A 114 -29.61 -8.38 34.06
C GLY A 114 -29.59 -9.74 33.35
N ASN A 115 -30.57 -10.03 32.49
CA ASN A 115 -30.62 -11.25 31.68
C ASN A 115 -30.16 -10.96 30.24
N GLU A 116 -28.99 -11.49 29.85
CA GLU A 116 -28.41 -11.27 28.51
C GLU A 116 -29.37 -11.60 27.35
N TRP A 117 -30.26 -12.58 27.51
CA TRP A 117 -31.16 -12.99 26.44
C TRP A 117 -32.31 -11.99 26.22
N GLU A 118 -32.90 -11.47 27.30
CA GLU A 118 -33.92 -10.41 27.23
C GLU A 118 -33.29 -9.11 26.72
N ASP A 119 -32.09 -8.74 27.18
CA ASP A 119 -31.39 -7.55 26.72
C ASP A 119 -31.03 -7.63 25.22
N ARG A 120 -30.60 -8.80 24.72
CA ARG A 120 -30.38 -9.02 23.27
C ARG A 120 -31.68 -9.00 22.46
N LYS A 121 -32.80 -9.42 23.03
CA LYS A 121 -34.12 -9.40 22.39
C LYS A 121 -34.64 -7.95 22.30
N VAL A 122 -34.50 -7.16 23.36
CA VAL A 122 -34.76 -5.72 23.38
C VAL A 122 -33.84 -5.00 22.39
N GLY A 123 -32.54 -5.32 22.37
CA GLY A 123 -31.59 -4.78 21.39
C GLY A 123 -32.00 -5.07 19.94
N ARG A 124 -32.33 -6.33 19.61
CA ARG A 124 -32.85 -6.70 18.28
C ARG A 124 -34.15 -5.96 17.94
N ARG A 125 -35.03 -5.76 18.92
CA ARG A 125 -36.30 -5.02 18.73
C ARG A 125 -36.05 -3.55 18.45
N LYS A 126 -35.14 -2.93 19.20
CA LYS A 126 -34.62 -1.58 18.98
C LYS A 126 -34.06 -1.45 17.57
N ASP A 127 -33.10 -2.27 17.17
CA ASP A 127 -32.50 -2.21 15.82
C ASP A 127 -33.56 -2.31 14.71
N PHE A 128 -34.55 -3.17 14.89
CA PHE A 128 -35.67 -3.30 13.95
C PHE A 128 -36.54 -2.03 13.88
N LEU A 129 -36.84 -1.40 15.03
CA LEU A 129 -37.59 -0.14 15.09
C LEU A 129 -36.86 1.00 14.40
N VAL A 130 -35.54 1.11 14.60
CA VAL A 130 -34.71 2.12 13.90
C VAL A 130 -34.82 1.96 12.40
N ARG A 131 -34.65 0.73 11.88
CA ARG A 131 -34.77 0.44 10.44
C ARG A 131 -36.16 0.78 9.91
N ARG A 132 -37.22 0.46 10.65
CA ARG A 132 -38.61 0.76 10.27
C ARG A 132 -38.86 2.27 10.22
N VAL A 133 -38.44 3.00 11.25
CA VAL A 133 -38.58 4.47 11.34
C VAL A 133 -37.80 5.15 10.23
N GLU A 134 -36.58 4.69 9.95
CA GLU A 134 -35.73 5.21 8.89
C GLU A 134 -36.38 4.99 7.51
N LEU A 135 -36.86 3.77 7.24
CA LEU A 135 -37.54 3.42 5.99
C LEU A 135 -38.83 4.24 5.80
N ALA A 136 -39.67 4.37 6.82
CA ALA A 136 -40.88 5.20 6.76
C ALA A 136 -40.56 6.68 6.51
N LYS A 137 -39.52 7.22 7.19
CA LYS A 137 -39.02 8.59 6.93
C LYS A 137 -38.54 8.75 5.50
N HIS A 138 -37.86 7.75 4.94
CA HIS A 138 -37.41 7.77 3.55
C HIS A 138 -38.58 7.83 2.58
N PHE A 139 -39.59 6.94 2.70
CA PHE A 139 -40.77 6.97 1.84
C PHE A 139 -41.51 8.32 1.86
N ILE A 140 -41.67 8.91 3.05
CA ILE A 140 -42.29 10.24 3.21
C ILE A 140 -41.45 11.33 2.54
N ARG A 141 -40.12 11.28 2.68
CA ARG A 141 -39.21 12.27 2.08
C ARG A 141 -39.16 12.18 0.56
N THR A 142 -39.21 10.98 0.00
CA THR A 142 -39.09 10.74 -1.45
C THR A 142 -40.42 10.76 -2.18
N ASN A 143 -41.56 10.86 -1.46
CA ASN A 143 -42.91 10.79 -2.02
C ASN A 143 -43.13 9.53 -2.89
N ILE A 144 -42.57 8.39 -2.44
CA ILE A 144 -42.74 7.09 -3.08
C ILE A 144 -43.82 6.33 -2.31
N GLU A 145 -44.72 5.69 -3.02
CA GLU A 145 -45.78 4.89 -2.41
C GLU A 145 -45.32 3.42 -2.24
N PRO A 146 -45.61 2.78 -1.09
CA PRO A 146 -45.17 1.42 -0.83
C PRO A 146 -45.84 0.38 -1.75
N GLU A 147 -47.05 0.66 -2.26
CA GLU A 147 -47.73 -0.26 -3.18
C GLU A 147 -46.98 -0.48 -4.51
N TRP A 148 -46.09 0.42 -4.91
CA TRP A 148 -45.28 0.30 -6.13
C TRP A 148 -44.24 -0.83 -6.05
N MET A 149 -44.03 -1.44 -4.88
CA MET A 149 -43.23 -2.67 -4.75
C MET A 149 -43.88 -3.86 -5.48
N VAL A 150 -45.20 -3.85 -5.65
CA VAL A 150 -45.94 -4.88 -6.41
C VAL A 150 -46.14 -4.39 -7.85
N LEU A 151 -45.34 -4.93 -8.77
CA LEU A 151 -45.36 -4.54 -10.18
C LEU A 151 -46.62 -5.07 -10.87
N CYS A 152 -47.51 -4.17 -11.27
CA CYS A 152 -48.67 -4.50 -12.10
C CYS A 152 -48.37 -4.39 -13.60
N LEU A 153 -47.34 -3.62 -13.97
CA LEU A 153 -46.90 -3.41 -15.34
C LEU A 153 -45.39 -3.64 -15.41
N LEU A 154 -44.97 -4.54 -16.30
CA LEU A 154 -43.55 -4.84 -16.51
C LEU A 154 -43.05 -4.07 -17.74
N PRO A 155 -42.10 -3.12 -17.59
CA PRO A 155 -41.52 -2.43 -18.74
C PRO A 155 -40.68 -3.37 -19.61
N VAL A 156 -40.80 -3.21 -20.93
CA VAL A 156 -40.03 -3.98 -21.91
C VAL A 156 -38.88 -3.15 -22.46
N LEU A 157 -37.67 -3.71 -22.46
CA LEU A 157 -36.49 -3.03 -22.96
C LEU A 157 -36.59 -2.77 -24.49
N PRO A 158 -36.16 -1.59 -24.99
CA PRO A 158 -36.12 -1.31 -26.42
C PRO A 158 -35.32 -2.36 -27.21
N PRO A 159 -35.74 -2.76 -28.43
CA PRO A 159 -35.06 -3.78 -29.24
C PRO A 159 -33.57 -3.51 -29.51
N GLU A 160 -33.16 -2.25 -29.62
CA GLU A 160 -31.76 -1.85 -29.83
C GLU A 160 -30.83 -2.29 -28.70
N LEU A 161 -31.34 -2.38 -27.46
CA LEU A 161 -30.58 -2.83 -26.30
C LEU A 161 -30.58 -4.36 -26.14
N ARG A 162 -31.39 -5.06 -26.96
CA ARG A 162 -31.54 -6.53 -27.01
C ARG A 162 -31.49 -7.02 -28.47
N PRO A 163 -30.40 -6.75 -29.20
CA PRO A 163 -30.36 -6.89 -30.64
C PRO A 163 -30.52 -8.34 -31.09
N ILE A 164 -31.11 -8.51 -32.27
CA ILE A 164 -31.14 -9.78 -33.01
C ILE A 164 -30.30 -9.55 -34.25
N ILE A 165 -29.13 -10.19 -34.31
CA ILE A 165 -28.14 -9.98 -35.36
C ILE A 165 -28.12 -11.24 -36.22
N GLN A 166 -28.24 -11.06 -37.53
CA GLN A 166 -28.02 -12.13 -38.49
C GLN A 166 -26.52 -12.22 -38.76
N ILE A 167 -25.94 -13.39 -38.51
CA ILE A 167 -24.55 -13.67 -38.86
C ILE A 167 -24.52 -14.29 -40.26
N ASP A 168 -23.42 -14.04 -40.99
CA ASP A 168 -23.13 -14.68 -42.28
C ASP A 168 -23.35 -16.20 -42.17
N GLY A 169 -24.25 -16.73 -43.01
CA GLY A 169 -24.72 -18.11 -42.94
C GLY A 169 -26.17 -18.30 -42.45
N GLY A 170 -26.95 -17.21 -42.31
CA GLY A 170 -28.40 -17.29 -42.03
C GLY A 170 -28.76 -17.62 -40.58
N LYS A 171 -27.77 -17.78 -39.70
CA LYS A 171 -27.98 -18.02 -38.27
C LYS A 171 -28.29 -16.70 -37.57
N LEU A 172 -29.47 -16.62 -36.94
CA LEU A 172 -29.85 -15.50 -36.09
C LEU A 172 -29.24 -15.69 -34.70
N MET A 173 -28.56 -14.67 -34.20
CA MET A 173 -28.15 -14.57 -32.80
C MET A 173 -29.05 -13.57 -32.09
N SER A 174 -29.79 -14.04 -31.08
CA SER A 174 -30.59 -13.22 -30.18
C SER A 174 -29.89 -13.07 -28.84
N SER A 175 -30.14 -11.95 -28.16
CA SER A 175 -29.71 -11.78 -26.76
C SER A 175 -30.51 -12.69 -25.81
N ASP A 176 -29.87 -13.21 -24.77
CA ASP A 176 -30.47 -14.06 -23.72
C ASP A 176 -31.78 -13.46 -23.13
N ILE A 177 -31.83 -12.14 -22.95
CA ILE A 177 -32.99 -11.40 -22.43
C ILE A 177 -34.25 -11.60 -23.31
N ASN A 178 -34.09 -11.78 -24.62
CA ASN A 178 -35.22 -12.00 -25.53
C ASN A 178 -35.93 -13.32 -25.23
N GLU A 179 -35.18 -14.36 -24.84
CA GLU A 179 -35.74 -15.66 -24.50
C GLU A 179 -36.50 -15.60 -23.17
N LEU A 180 -35.97 -14.86 -22.18
CA LEU A 180 -36.64 -14.62 -20.91
C LEU A 180 -37.95 -13.82 -21.11
N TYR A 181 -37.94 -12.76 -21.92
CA TYR A 181 -39.15 -12.03 -22.28
C TYR A 181 -40.19 -12.90 -22.99
N ARG A 182 -39.74 -13.75 -23.93
CA ARG A 182 -40.64 -14.67 -24.64
C ARG A 182 -41.39 -15.58 -23.67
N ARG A 183 -40.70 -16.07 -22.63
CA ARG A 183 -41.31 -16.90 -21.59
C ARG A 183 -42.33 -16.15 -20.74
N VAL A 184 -42.01 -14.91 -20.32
CA VAL A 184 -42.96 -14.06 -19.56
C VAL A 184 -44.22 -13.80 -20.38
N ILE A 185 -44.06 -13.39 -21.64
CA ILE A 185 -45.20 -13.12 -22.55
C ILE A 185 -46.04 -14.38 -22.75
N TYR A 186 -45.40 -15.52 -22.99
CA TYR A 186 -46.10 -16.79 -23.17
C TYR A 186 -46.93 -17.18 -21.93
N ARG A 187 -46.36 -17.09 -20.73
CA ARG A 187 -47.06 -17.41 -19.47
C ARG A 187 -48.18 -16.43 -19.19
N ASN A 188 -47.97 -15.14 -19.45
CA ASN A 188 -48.99 -14.11 -19.25
C ASN A 188 -50.17 -14.28 -20.20
N ASN A 189 -49.92 -14.56 -21.48
CA ASN A 189 -50.98 -14.83 -22.45
C ASN A 189 -51.75 -16.10 -22.09
N THR A 190 -51.05 -17.16 -21.65
CA THR A 190 -51.70 -18.39 -21.18
C THR A 190 -52.63 -18.14 -19.99
N LEU A 191 -52.19 -17.34 -19.00
CA LEU A 191 -53.01 -16.94 -17.86
C LEU A 191 -54.22 -16.10 -18.31
N THR A 192 -54.00 -15.16 -19.23
CA THR A 192 -55.06 -14.30 -19.79
C THR A 192 -56.12 -15.14 -20.52
N ASP A 193 -55.69 -16.05 -21.40
CA ASP A 193 -56.57 -16.95 -22.15
C ASP A 193 -57.40 -17.84 -21.21
N LEU A 194 -56.81 -18.33 -20.11
CA LEU A 194 -57.53 -19.13 -19.11
C LEU A 194 -58.64 -18.33 -18.42
N LEU A 195 -58.34 -17.08 -18.04
CA LEU A 195 -59.30 -16.17 -17.39
C LEU A 195 -60.44 -15.77 -18.34
N THR A 196 -60.17 -15.59 -19.65
CA THR A 196 -61.20 -15.21 -20.63
C THR A 196 -62.05 -16.38 -21.11
N THR A 197 -61.47 -17.58 -21.23
CA THR A 197 -62.13 -18.73 -21.87
C THR A 197 -63.09 -19.47 -20.93
N SER A 198 -62.94 -19.34 -19.61
CA SER A 198 -63.70 -20.16 -18.66
C SER A 198 -64.24 -19.35 -17.48
N ARG A 199 -65.56 -19.15 -17.43
CA ARG A 199 -66.26 -18.53 -16.27
C ARG A 199 -66.21 -19.37 -14.99
N SER A 200 -65.76 -20.63 -15.07
CA SER A 200 -65.75 -21.61 -13.98
C SER A 200 -64.43 -22.37 -13.91
N THR A 201 -63.30 -21.69 -14.05
CA THR A 201 -61.98 -22.31 -13.83
C THR A 201 -61.74 -22.56 -12.34
N PRO A 202 -61.22 -23.73 -11.95
CA PRO A 202 -60.78 -23.98 -10.57
C PRO A 202 -59.70 -22.97 -10.15
N GLY A 203 -59.87 -22.33 -8.99
CA GLY A 203 -58.93 -21.35 -8.46
C GLY A 203 -57.50 -21.88 -8.31
N GLU A 204 -57.33 -23.18 -8.04
CA GLU A 204 -56.02 -23.83 -7.94
C GLU A 204 -55.21 -23.75 -9.23
N LEU A 205 -55.88 -23.85 -10.40
CA LEU A 205 -55.20 -23.76 -11.70
C LEU A 205 -54.75 -22.33 -12.00
N VAL A 206 -55.55 -21.33 -11.60
CA VAL A 206 -55.20 -19.90 -11.72
C VAL A 206 -53.98 -19.61 -10.84
N MET A 207 -54.01 -20.04 -9.56
CA MET A 207 -52.89 -19.89 -8.63
C MET A 207 -51.59 -20.55 -9.15
N CYS A 208 -51.71 -21.71 -9.82
CA CYS A 208 -50.57 -22.39 -10.43
C CYS A 208 -49.97 -21.56 -11.58
N GLN A 209 -50.80 -20.98 -12.45
CA GLN A 209 -50.33 -20.14 -13.56
C GLN A 209 -49.77 -18.80 -13.08
N GLU A 210 -50.39 -18.16 -12.08
CA GLU A 210 -49.85 -16.96 -11.44
C GLU A 210 -48.45 -17.21 -10.86
N LYS A 211 -48.24 -18.37 -10.21
CA LYS A 211 -46.92 -18.77 -9.72
C LYS A 211 -45.90 -18.93 -10.84
N LEU A 212 -46.28 -19.48 -11.99
CA LEU A 212 -45.41 -19.65 -13.16
C LEU A 212 -45.08 -18.31 -13.83
N VAL A 213 -46.02 -17.36 -13.86
CA VAL A 213 -45.76 -15.98 -14.32
C VAL A 213 -44.77 -15.31 -13.37
N GLN A 214 -45.00 -15.39 -12.06
CA GLN A 214 -44.08 -14.86 -11.06
C GLN A 214 -42.68 -15.46 -11.20
N GLU A 215 -42.56 -16.78 -11.41
CA GLU A 215 -41.28 -17.43 -11.64
C GLU A 215 -40.58 -16.94 -12.93
N ALA A 216 -41.34 -16.71 -14.01
CA ALA A 216 -40.78 -16.16 -15.23
C ALA A 216 -40.30 -14.71 -15.07
N VAL A 217 -41.01 -13.89 -14.29
CA VAL A 217 -40.60 -12.52 -13.96
C VAL A 217 -39.38 -12.52 -13.03
N ASP A 218 -39.38 -13.39 -12.01
CA ASP A 218 -38.25 -13.57 -11.10
C ASP A 218 -37.00 -13.93 -11.90
N THR A 219 -37.08 -14.89 -12.83
CA THR A 219 -35.91 -15.29 -13.64
C THR A 219 -35.45 -14.23 -14.63
N LEU A 220 -36.35 -13.37 -15.13
CA LEU A 220 -36.01 -12.22 -15.98
C LEU A 220 -35.23 -11.15 -15.20
N LEU A 221 -35.69 -10.84 -13.98
CA LEU A 221 -35.05 -9.84 -13.12
C LEU A 221 -33.73 -10.37 -12.55
N ASP A 222 -33.77 -11.54 -11.91
CA ASP A 222 -32.62 -12.20 -11.32
C ASP A 222 -32.82 -13.73 -11.33
N ASN A 223 -32.07 -14.38 -12.22
CA ASN A 223 -32.13 -15.81 -12.47
C ASN A 223 -31.64 -16.67 -11.28
N GLY A 224 -31.02 -16.07 -10.25
CA GLY A 224 -30.48 -16.78 -9.08
C GLY A 224 -31.41 -16.89 -7.87
N ILE A 225 -32.48 -16.08 -7.78
CA ILE A 225 -33.25 -15.90 -6.53
C ILE A 225 -33.89 -17.20 -6.03
N ARG A 226 -34.40 -18.05 -6.92
CA ARG A 226 -35.12 -19.29 -6.56
C ARG A 226 -34.25 -20.55 -6.50
N GLY A 227 -32.92 -20.41 -6.52
CA GLY A 227 -31.99 -21.53 -6.39
C GLY A 227 -31.37 -21.95 -7.73
N GLN A 228 -31.96 -22.92 -8.44
CA GLN A 228 -31.38 -23.41 -9.69
C GLN A 228 -31.62 -22.42 -10.84
N PRO A 229 -30.57 -21.85 -11.44
CA PRO A 229 -30.73 -20.86 -12.50
C PRO A 229 -31.15 -21.53 -13.80
N MET A 230 -31.99 -20.84 -14.57
CA MET A 230 -32.46 -21.32 -15.87
C MET A 230 -31.31 -21.34 -16.89
N ARG A 231 -31.25 -22.42 -17.67
CA ARG A 231 -30.19 -22.68 -18.65
C ARG A 231 -30.77 -22.92 -20.04
N ASP A 232 -29.97 -22.61 -21.04
CA ASP A 232 -30.17 -22.96 -22.45
C ASP A 232 -29.94 -24.47 -22.69
N GLY A 233 -30.32 -24.97 -23.87
CA GLY A 233 -30.07 -26.34 -24.32
C GLY A 233 -28.59 -26.73 -24.35
N HIS A 234 -27.68 -25.74 -24.41
CA HIS A 234 -26.23 -25.94 -24.25
C HIS A 234 -25.73 -25.87 -22.79
N ASN A 235 -26.65 -25.92 -21.81
CA ASN A 235 -26.35 -25.85 -20.37
C ASN A 235 -25.70 -24.53 -19.93
N LYS A 236 -25.82 -23.46 -20.73
CA LYS A 236 -25.37 -22.11 -20.40
C LYS A 236 -26.48 -21.37 -19.66
N VAL A 237 -26.15 -20.73 -18.53
CA VAL A 237 -27.10 -19.93 -17.76
C VAL A 237 -27.49 -18.67 -18.55
N TYR A 238 -28.78 -18.38 -18.64
CA TYR A 238 -29.27 -17.13 -19.24
C TYR A 238 -28.91 -15.93 -18.37
N LYS A 239 -28.38 -14.86 -18.98
CA LYS A 239 -28.11 -13.60 -18.29
C LYS A 239 -29.42 -12.84 -18.01
N SER A 240 -29.70 -12.57 -16.74
CA SER A 240 -30.83 -11.75 -16.27
C SER A 240 -30.53 -10.25 -16.31
N PHE A 241 -31.50 -9.40 -15.97
CA PHE A 241 -31.26 -7.95 -15.85
C PHE A 241 -30.22 -7.61 -14.79
N SER A 242 -30.30 -8.24 -13.62
CA SER A 242 -29.30 -8.06 -12.55
C SER A 242 -27.91 -8.44 -13.04
N ASP A 243 -27.74 -9.54 -13.77
CA ASP A 243 -26.43 -9.98 -14.31
C ASP A 243 -25.84 -9.00 -15.34
N VAL A 244 -26.69 -8.29 -16.09
CA VAL A 244 -26.26 -7.31 -17.08
C VAL A 244 -25.78 -6.02 -16.41
N ILE A 245 -26.28 -5.72 -15.22
CA ILE A 245 -25.96 -4.49 -14.48
C ILE A 245 -24.81 -4.74 -13.49
N GLU A 246 -24.94 -5.81 -12.71
CA GLU A 246 -24.04 -6.20 -11.63
C GLU A 246 -22.90 -7.10 -12.12
N GLY A 247 -21.97 -7.41 -11.21
CA GLY A 247 -20.83 -8.27 -11.52
C GLY A 247 -19.72 -7.56 -12.30
N LYS A 248 -18.74 -8.36 -12.76
CA LYS A 248 -17.52 -7.87 -13.43
C LYS A 248 -17.75 -7.52 -14.90
N GLU A 249 -18.56 -8.33 -15.59
CA GLU A 249 -19.03 -8.11 -16.97
C GLU A 249 -20.28 -7.21 -17.04
N GLY A 250 -20.73 -6.71 -15.89
CA GLY A 250 -21.86 -5.79 -15.81
C GLY A 250 -21.52 -4.44 -16.46
N ARG A 251 -22.56 -3.78 -16.98
CA ARG A 251 -22.42 -2.50 -17.71
C ARG A 251 -21.68 -1.42 -16.90
N PHE A 252 -21.93 -1.29 -15.60
CA PHE A 252 -21.24 -0.28 -14.79
C PHE A 252 -19.72 -0.45 -14.78
N ARG A 253 -19.22 -1.69 -14.74
CA ARG A 253 -17.78 -1.95 -14.66
C ARG A 253 -17.13 -2.02 -16.04
N GLU A 254 -17.73 -2.77 -16.96
CA GLU A 254 -17.11 -3.07 -18.25
C GLU A 254 -17.32 -1.97 -19.29
N THR A 255 -18.45 -1.25 -19.25
CA THR A 255 -18.80 -0.28 -20.31
C THR A 255 -18.86 1.17 -19.83
N MET A 256 -19.14 1.44 -18.55
CA MET A 256 -19.10 2.83 -18.04
C MET A 256 -17.71 3.22 -17.54
N LEU A 257 -17.13 2.44 -16.62
CA LEU A 257 -15.82 2.73 -16.03
C LEU A 257 -14.66 2.25 -16.92
N GLY A 258 -14.73 1.01 -17.41
CA GLY A 258 -13.88 0.55 -18.50
C GLY A 258 -14.48 1.00 -19.83
N LYS A 259 -13.71 1.64 -20.70
CA LYS A 259 -14.14 1.94 -22.07
C LYS A 259 -12.99 1.68 -23.03
N ARG A 260 -13.31 1.17 -24.21
CA ARG A 260 -12.38 1.22 -25.34
C ARG A 260 -12.35 2.64 -25.85
N VAL A 261 -11.14 3.14 -26.12
CA VAL A 261 -10.92 4.55 -26.48
C VAL A 261 -10.19 4.59 -27.82
N ASP A 262 -10.69 5.38 -28.75
CA ASP A 262 -10.03 5.67 -30.02
C ASP A 262 -8.78 6.53 -29.82
N TYR A 263 -7.99 6.75 -30.88
CA TYR A 263 -6.71 7.48 -30.78
C TYR A 263 -5.76 6.88 -29.73
N SER A 264 -5.76 5.55 -29.65
CA SER A 264 -4.89 4.78 -28.77
C SER A 264 -4.13 3.70 -29.53
N GLY A 265 -2.95 3.35 -29.03
CA GLY A 265 -2.09 2.32 -29.59
C GLY A 265 -1.34 1.57 -28.49
N ARG A 266 -0.84 0.37 -28.78
CA ARG A 266 -0.02 -0.40 -27.83
C ARG A 266 1.18 -0.99 -28.55
N SER A 267 2.34 -0.94 -27.91
CA SER A 267 3.54 -1.63 -28.39
C SER A 267 4.47 -2.00 -27.23
N VAL A 268 5.45 -2.85 -27.53
CA VAL A 268 6.53 -3.24 -26.62
C VAL A 268 7.44 -2.05 -26.35
N ILE A 269 7.94 -1.93 -25.13
CA ILE A 269 8.88 -0.87 -24.74
C ILE A 269 10.34 -1.29 -24.84
N VAL A 270 11.18 -0.33 -25.22
CA VAL A 270 12.65 -0.46 -25.30
C VAL A 270 13.30 0.74 -24.62
N VAL A 271 14.51 0.57 -24.09
CA VAL A 271 15.25 1.64 -23.43
C VAL A 271 15.66 2.72 -24.43
N GLY A 272 15.35 3.98 -24.13
CA GLY A 272 15.82 5.15 -24.86
C GLY A 272 16.80 5.99 -24.03
N PRO A 273 18.09 5.61 -23.91
CA PRO A 273 19.04 6.31 -23.03
C PRO A 273 19.36 7.72 -23.51
N SER A 274 19.29 7.99 -24.82
CA SER A 274 19.53 9.30 -25.44
C SER A 274 18.37 10.28 -25.30
N LEU A 275 17.19 9.82 -24.88
CA LEU A 275 16.02 10.68 -24.69
C LEU A 275 16.19 11.54 -23.45
N SER A 276 15.63 12.76 -23.46
CA SER A 276 15.44 13.55 -22.25
C SER A 276 14.25 13.04 -21.46
N LEU A 277 14.19 13.35 -20.16
CA LEU A 277 13.15 12.82 -19.26
C LEU A 277 11.71 13.13 -19.72
N HIS A 278 11.49 14.30 -20.34
CA HIS A 278 10.19 14.76 -20.86
C HIS A 278 9.82 14.19 -22.23
N ARG A 279 10.69 13.40 -22.88
CA ARG A 279 10.49 12.90 -24.25
C ARG A 279 10.29 11.40 -24.28
N CYS A 280 9.55 10.94 -25.29
CA CYS A 280 9.34 9.52 -25.59
C CYS A 280 9.53 9.27 -27.09
N GLY A 281 10.09 8.12 -27.45
CA GLY A 281 10.17 7.69 -28.85
C GLY A 281 8.92 6.94 -29.29
N LEU A 282 8.26 7.44 -30.33
CA LEU A 282 7.07 6.83 -30.93
C LEU A 282 7.41 6.26 -32.32
N PRO A 283 7.08 4.99 -32.61
CA PRO A 283 7.23 4.38 -33.92
C PRO A 283 6.51 5.14 -35.02
N ARG A 284 7.14 5.20 -36.20
CA ARG A 284 6.56 5.80 -37.43
C ARG A 284 5.18 5.24 -37.78
N GLU A 285 5.00 3.93 -37.72
CA GLU A 285 3.73 3.26 -38.06
C GLU A 285 2.60 3.67 -37.10
N ILE A 286 2.88 3.67 -35.79
CA ILE A 286 1.90 4.05 -34.77
C ILE A 286 1.60 5.54 -34.84
N ALA A 287 2.61 6.38 -35.05
CA ALA A 287 2.44 7.82 -35.11
C ALA A 287 1.55 8.26 -36.29
N ILE A 288 1.70 7.64 -37.47
CA ILE A 288 0.85 7.95 -38.63
C ILE A 288 -0.62 7.65 -38.32
N GLU A 289 -0.94 6.49 -37.74
CA GLU A 289 -2.32 6.11 -37.44
C GLU A 289 -2.93 7.02 -36.36
N LEU A 290 -2.19 7.29 -35.28
CA LEU A 290 -2.67 8.15 -34.19
C LEU A 290 -2.90 9.60 -34.62
N PHE A 291 -2.04 10.14 -35.49
CA PHE A 291 -2.12 11.54 -35.92
C PHE A 291 -2.70 11.73 -37.33
N GLN A 292 -3.31 10.69 -37.91
CA GLN A 292 -3.74 10.67 -39.32
C GLN A 292 -4.61 11.87 -39.69
N THR A 293 -5.59 12.21 -38.85
CA THR A 293 -6.52 13.33 -39.07
C THR A 293 -5.81 14.68 -39.09
N PHE A 294 -4.84 14.87 -38.19
CA PHE A 294 -4.04 16.09 -38.12
C PHE A 294 -3.08 16.23 -39.32
N VAL A 295 -2.51 15.11 -39.79
CA VAL A 295 -1.66 15.09 -40.99
C VAL A 295 -2.48 15.41 -42.24
N ILE A 296 -3.67 14.85 -42.40
CA ILE A 296 -4.58 15.18 -43.51
C ILE A 296 -4.89 16.68 -43.51
N ARG A 297 -5.20 17.25 -42.34
CA ARG A 297 -5.42 18.69 -42.20
C ARG A 297 -4.18 19.52 -42.57
N GLY A 298 -2.99 19.07 -42.17
CA GLY A 298 -1.72 19.71 -42.51
C GLY A 298 -1.45 19.74 -44.02
N LEU A 299 -1.67 18.61 -44.69
CA LEU A 299 -1.48 18.46 -46.15
C LEU A 299 -2.42 19.38 -46.94
N ILE A 300 -3.69 19.48 -46.54
CA ILE A 300 -4.67 20.36 -47.19
C ILE A 300 -4.32 21.83 -46.94
N ARG A 301 -3.97 22.19 -45.69
CA ARG A 301 -3.62 23.57 -45.32
C ARG A 301 -2.40 24.10 -46.07
N GLN A 302 -1.42 23.24 -46.36
CA GLN A 302 -0.22 23.60 -47.12
C GLN A 302 -0.40 23.46 -48.65
N HIS A 303 -1.63 23.22 -49.13
CA HIS A 303 -1.96 23.00 -50.56
C HIS A 303 -1.20 21.83 -51.22
N LEU A 304 -0.69 20.89 -50.42
CA LEU A 304 0.01 19.68 -50.90
C LEU A 304 -0.95 18.56 -51.31
N ALA A 305 -2.20 18.63 -50.86
CA ALA A 305 -3.30 17.77 -51.28
C ALA A 305 -4.57 18.61 -51.52
N SER A 306 -5.28 18.34 -52.61
CA SER A 306 -6.54 19.01 -52.94
C SER A 306 -7.71 18.54 -52.08
N ASN A 307 -7.83 17.21 -51.89
CA ASN A 307 -8.95 16.58 -51.20
C ASN A 307 -8.49 15.54 -50.15
N ILE A 308 -9.38 15.17 -49.23
CA ILE A 308 -9.14 14.13 -48.20
C ILE A 308 -8.73 12.80 -48.84
N GLY A 309 -9.34 12.43 -49.96
CA GLY A 309 -9.01 11.20 -50.69
C GLY A 309 -7.55 11.18 -51.17
N VAL A 310 -7.08 12.29 -51.77
CA VAL A 310 -5.70 12.44 -52.22
C VAL A 310 -4.73 12.43 -51.03
N ALA A 311 -5.06 13.14 -49.95
CA ALA A 311 -4.26 13.12 -48.72
C ALA A 311 -4.14 11.69 -48.14
N LYS A 312 -5.24 10.90 -48.14
CA LYS A 312 -5.20 9.50 -47.73
C LYS A 312 -4.35 8.63 -48.66
N SER A 313 -4.36 8.87 -49.97
CA SER A 313 -3.48 8.17 -50.92
C SER A 313 -2.01 8.44 -50.61
N LYS A 314 -1.63 9.71 -50.43
CA LYS A 314 -0.26 10.13 -50.08
C LYS A 314 0.24 9.52 -48.77
N ILE A 315 -0.65 9.40 -47.77
CA ILE A 315 -0.33 8.73 -46.50
C ILE A 315 -0.12 7.22 -46.71
N ARG A 316 -0.97 6.57 -47.52
CA ARG A 316 -0.82 5.13 -47.85
C ARG A 316 0.48 4.86 -48.61
N GLU A 317 0.86 5.75 -49.51
CA GLU A 317 2.10 5.69 -50.31
C GLU A 317 3.37 6.06 -49.49
N LYS A 318 3.20 6.55 -48.25
CA LYS A 318 4.28 6.93 -47.33
C LYS A 318 5.27 7.96 -47.92
N GLU A 319 4.78 8.94 -48.66
CA GLU A 319 5.60 10.00 -49.26
C GLU A 319 6.52 10.69 -48.22
N PRO A 320 7.74 11.10 -48.57
CA PRO A 320 8.70 11.70 -47.64
C PRO A 320 8.16 12.98 -46.96
N ILE A 321 7.32 13.73 -47.67
CA ILE A 321 6.70 14.98 -47.22
C ILE A 321 5.79 14.74 -46.00
N VAL A 322 5.11 13.59 -45.95
CA VAL A 322 4.20 13.21 -44.85
C VAL A 322 4.95 13.16 -43.52
N TRP A 323 6.18 12.68 -43.51
CA TRP A 323 7.00 12.61 -42.29
C TRP A 323 7.40 13.98 -41.77
N GLY A 324 7.68 14.94 -42.66
CA GLY A 324 7.96 16.32 -42.28
C GLY A 324 6.77 16.98 -41.58
N ILE A 325 5.57 16.84 -42.15
CA ILE A 325 4.33 17.36 -41.57
C ILE A 325 4.00 16.65 -40.26
N LEU A 326 4.18 15.32 -40.20
CA LEU A 326 3.95 14.55 -38.97
C LEU A 326 4.86 15.04 -37.83
N GLN A 327 6.14 15.32 -38.09
CA GLN A 327 7.03 15.90 -37.08
C GLN A 327 6.57 17.29 -36.61
N GLU A 328 6.09 18.14 -37.52
CA GLU A 328 5.55 19.46 -37.19
C GLU A 328 4.32 19.33 -36.27
N VAL A 329 3.37 18.46 -36.63
CA VAL A 329 2.17 18.19 -35.84
C VAL A 329 2.52 17.65 -34.45
N MET A 330 3.44 16.69 -34.37
CA MET A 330 3.84 16.06 -33.11
C MET A 330 4.50 17.03 -32.14
N ARG A 331 5.29 18.01 -32.60
CA ARG A 331 5.88 19.05 -31.73
C ARG A 331 4.82 19.82 -30.94
N GLY A 332 3.63 19.98 -31.49
CA GLY A 332 2.51 20.67 -30.86
C GLY A 332 1.68 19.83 -29.89
N HIS A 333 1.84 18.51 -29.85
CA HIS A 333 0.91 17.60 -29.13
C HIS A 333 1.66 16.67 -28.13
N PRO A 334 1.35 16.76 -26.82
CA PRO A 334 1.83 15.76 -25.87
C PRO A 334 1.10 14.42 -26.09
N ILE A 335 1.71 13.32 -25.66
CA ILE A 335 1.08 11.99 -25.61
C ILE A 335 1.06 11.48 -24.18
N LEU A 336 0.08 10.64 -23.84
CA LEU A 336 0.02 9.94 -22.55
C LEU A 336 0.49 8.51 -22.74
N LEU A 337 1.45 8.08 -21.92
CA LEU A 337 1.84 6.69 -21.82
C LEU A 337 1.21 6.07 -20.58
N ASN A 338 0.72 4.85 -20.73
CA ASN A 338 0.05 4.10 -19.68
C ASN A 338 0.59 2.66 -19.64
N ARG A 339 0.98 2.18 -18.46
CA ARG A 339 1.28 0.76 -18.22
C ARG A 339 0.20 0.14 -17.33
N ALA A 340 -0.47 -0.89 -17.87
CA ALA A 340 -1.42 -1.68 -17.09
C ALA A 340 -0.67 -2.78 -16.30
N PRO A 341 -1.07 -3.07 -15.05
CA PRO A 341 -2.10 -2.39 -14.25
C PRO A 341 -1.61 -1.07 -13.63
N THR A 342 -2.45 -0.04 -13.65
CA THR A 342 -2.17 1.27 -13.05
C THR A 342 -2.51 1.28 -11.56
N LEU A 343 -1.50 1.10 -10.70
CA LEU A 343 -1.68 1.05 -9.25
C LEU A 343 -1.68 2.43 -8.58
N HIS A 344 -1.03 3.41 -9.23
CA HIS A 344 -0.90 4.78 -8.74
C HIS A 344 -0.83 5.75 -9.93
N ARG A 345 -0.99 7.05 -9.66
CA ARG A 345 -1.00 8.11 -10.69
C ARG A 345 0.19 8.11 -11.64
N LEU A 346 1.40 7.72 -11.20
CA LEU A 346 2.60 7.76 -12.06
C LEU A 346 2.65 6.61 -13.07
N GLY A 347 1.71 5.66 -12.99
CA GLY A 347 1.48 4.67 -14.05
C GLY A 347 0.91 5.28 -15.34
N ILE A 348 0.53 6.57 -15.31
CA ILE A 348 0.16 7.37 -16.48
C ILE A 348 0.95 8.68 -16.44
N GLN A 349 1.75 8.96 -17.47
CA GLN A 349 2.49 10.22 -17.57
C GLN A 349 2.47 10.76 -19.00
N ALA A 350 2.60 12.08 -19.12
CA ALA A 350 2.69 12.77 -20.38
C ALA A 350 4.15 12.92 -20.86
N PHE A 351 4.34 12.77 -22.16
CA PHE A 351 5.63 12.94 -22.83
C PHE A 351 5.47 13.70 -24.14
N GLN A 352 6.53 14.38 -24.54
CA GLN A 352 6.68 14.92 -25.88
C GLN A 352 7.15 13.80 -26.82
N PRO A 353 6.38 13.42 -27.86
CA PRO A 353 6.78 12.34 -28.74
C PRO A 353 7.86 12.77 -29.74
N ILE A 354 8.80 11.87 -30.03
CA ILE A 354 9.80 11.96 -31.09
C ILE A 354 9.60 10.77 -32.02
N LEU A 355 9.69 10.96 -33.34
CA LEU A 355 9.66 9.84 -34.28
C LEU A 355 10.93 8.99 -34.18
N VAL A 356 10.74 7.68 -34.01
CA VAL A 356 11.83 6.69 -33.97
C VAL A 356 11.60 5.63 -35.04
N GLU A 357 12.70 5.04 -35.53
CA GLU A 357 12.68 3.92 -36.46
C GLU A 357 12.39 2.60 -35.74
N GLY A 358 11.65 1.70 -36.39
CA GLY A 358 11.19 0.45 -35.79
C GLY A 358 9.75 0.50 -35.30
N ARG A 359 9.36 -0.49 -34.48
CA ARG A 359 7.99 -0.73 -34.01
C ARG A 359 7.79 -0.61 -32.50
N ALA A 360 8.88 -0.45 -31.74
CA ALA A 360 8.85 -0.39 -30.28
C ALA A 360 8.85 1.05 -29.76
N ILE A 361 8.19 1.27 -28.62
CA ILE A 361 8.16 2.57 -27.96
C ILE A 361 9.45 2.74 -27.15
N CYS A 362 10.18 3.84 -27.35
CA CYS A 362 11.38 4.12 -26.57
C CYS A 362 11.01 4.90 -25.32
N LEU A 363 11.29 4.32 -24.15
CA LEU A 363 11.00 4.90 -22.84
C LEU A 363 12.28 5.37 -22.15
N HIS A 364 12.17 6.49 -21.43
CA HIS A 364 13.28 7.01 -20.64
C HIS A 364 13.59 6.10 -19.42
N PRO A 365 14.86 5.77 -19.12
CA PRO A 365 15.19 4.83 -18.04
C PRO A 365 14.81 5.31 -16.63
N LEU A 366 14.82 6.63 -16.36
CA LEU A 366 14.49 7.17 -15.03
C LEU A 366 12.99 7.10 -14.68
N VAL A 367 12.09 6.94 -15.67
CA VAL A 367 10.65 6.82 -15.40
C VAL A 367 10.21 5.37 -15.17
N ARG A 368 11.09 4.40 -15.42
CA ARG A 368 10.85 2.96 -15.27
C ARG A 368 10.20 2.62 -13.93
N LYS A 369 10.75 3.16 -12.84
CA LYS A 369 10.28 2.91 -11.48
C LYS A 369 8.87 3.45 -11.24
N GLY A 370 8.52 4.60 -11.85
CA GLY A 370 7.17 5.17 -11.77
C GLY A 370 6.11 4.35 -12.51
N PHE A 371 6.48 3.70 -13.61
CA PHE A 371 5.58 2.78 -14.32
C PHE A 371 5.63 1.34 -13.77
N ASN A 372 6.57 1.05 -12.87
CA ASN A 372 6.95 -0.29 -12.45
C ASN A 372 7.23 -1.22 -13.65
N ALA A 373 7.82 -0.67 -14.71
CA ALA A 373 8.02 -1.33 -16.00
C ALA A 373 9.37 -2.03 -16.10
N ASP A 374 9.46 -3.12 -16.84
CA ASP A 374 10.71 -3.80 -17.17
C ASP A 374 10.87 -3.90 -18.71
N PHE A 375 12.05 -4.27 -19.20
CA PHE A 375 12.34 -4.34 -20.65
C PHE A 375 12.45 -5.78 -21.15
N ASP A 376 11.63 -6.67 -20.60
CA ASP A 376 11.57 -8.12 -20.89
C ASP A 376 10.45 -8.50 -21.88
N GLY A 377 9.74 -7.52 -22.42
CA GLY A 377 8.59 -7.72 -23.32
C GLY A 377 7.34 -6.97 -22.88
N ASP A 378 7.41 -6.22 -21.77
CA ASP A 378 6.35 -5.31 -21.33
C ASP A 378 5.84 -4.41 -22.46
N GLN A 379 4.54 -4.15 -22.41
CA GLN A 379 3.85 -3.31 -23.38
C GLN A 379 3.27 -2.08 -22.68
N MET A 380 3.29 -0.94 -23.38
CA MET A 380 2.64 0.28 -22.92
C MET A 380 1.61 0.75 -23.94
N ALA A 381 0.51 1.31 -23.43
CA ALA A 381 -0.50 1.97 -24.22
C ALA A 381 -0.15 3.46 -24.38
N VAL A 382 -0.43 3.99 -25.56
CA VAL A 382 -0.28 5.40 -25.92
C VAL A 382 -1.68 5.97 -26.15
N HIS A 383 -1.94 7.16 -25.63
CA HIS A 383 -3.17 7.92 -25.88
C HIS A 383 -2.85 9.35 -26.30
N VAL A 384 -3.60 9.89 -27.26
CA VAL A 384 -3.43 11.28 -27.74
C VAL A 384 -4.52 12.19 -27.18
N PRO A 385 -4.19 13.19 -26.33
CA PRO A 385 -5.15 14.22 -25.90
C PRO A 385 -5.53 15.12 -27.08
N LEU A 386 -6.83 15.18 -27.40
CA LEU A 386 -7.33 15.92 -28.56
C LEU A 386 -7.74 17.36 -28.23
N SER A 387 -8.41 17.59 -27.09
CA SER A 387 -8.87 18.93 -26.69
C SER A 387 -7.72 19.79 -26.17
N LEU A 388 -7.84 21.11 -26.31
CA LEU A 388 -6.82 22.05 -25.85
C LEU A 388 -6.67 22.00 -24.32
N GLU A 389 -7.78 21.81 -23.61
CA GLU A 389 -7.82 21.66 -22.15
C GLU A 389 -7.05 20.41 -21.71
N ALA A 390 -7.27 19.26 -22.37
CA ALA A 390 -6.56 18.03 -22.06
C ALA A 390 -5.06 18.12 -22.38
N GLN A 391 -4.70 18.83 -23.46
CA GLN A 391 -3.30 19.08 -23.79
C GLN A 391 -2.63 20.00 -22.75
N ALA A 392 -3.34 21.02 -22.27
CA ALA A 392 -2.85 21.92 -21.22
C ALA A 392 -2.71 21.18 -19.88
N GLU A 393 -3.70 20.38 -19.50
CA GLU A 393 -3.67 19.53 -18.30
C GLU A 393 -2.51 18.54 -18.36
N ALA A 394 -2.33 17.86 -19.49
CA ALA A 394 -1.21 16.96 -19.70
C ALA A 394 0.12 17.68 -19.48
N ARG A 395 0.29 18.87 -20.08
CA ARG A 395 1.49 19.73 -19.97
C ARG A 395 1.82 20.17 -18.57
N LEU A 396 0.82 20.66 -17.83
CA LEU A 396 1.03 21.27 -16.52
C LEU A 396 1.13 20.21 -15.42
N LEU A 397 0.30 19.17 -15.46
CA LEU A 397 0.14 18.23 -14.35
C LEU A 397 0.81 16.87 -14.60
N MET A 398 0.80 16.37 -15.84
CA MET A 398 1.17 14.97 -16.12
C MET A 398 2.56 14.77 -16.72
N PHE A 399 3.26 15.84 -17.14
CA PHE A 399 4.60 15.68 -17.70
C PHE A 399 5.54 15.02 -16.70
N SER A 400 6.37 14.10 -17.21
CA SER A 400 7.31 13.33 -16.39
C SER A 400 8.27 14.19 -15.57
N HIS A 401 8.73 15.34 -16.11
CA HIS A 401 9.68 16.23 -15.44
C HIS A 401 9.06 17.01 -14.25
N MET A 402 7.74 17.09 -14.17
CA MET A 402 7.01 17.66 -13.04
C MET A 402 6.64 16.60 -11.98
N ASN A 403 6.85 15.31 -12.28
CA ASN A 403 6.39 14.19 -11.47
C ASN A 403 7.57 13.34 -10.98
N LEU A 404 8.55 13.98 -10.34
CA LEU A 404 9.77 13.33 -9.85
C LEU A 404 9.62 12.68 -8.46
N LEU A 405 8.64 13.11 -7.67
CA LEU A 405 8.42 12.69 -6.28
C LEU A 405 7.27 11.69 -6.14
N SER A 406 7.35 10.86 -5.10
CA SER A 406 6.29 9.95 -4.70
C SER A 406 5.12 10.69 -4.06
N PRO A 407 3.87 10.43 -4.49
CA PRO A 407 2.71 11.03 -3.84
C PRO A 407 2.46 10.48 -2.43
N ALA A 408 3.08 9.36 -2.05
CA ALA A 408 2.89 8.74 -0.74
C ALA A 408 3.80 9.35 0.34
N ILE A 409 5.10 9.49 0.02
CA ILE A 409 6.17 9.83 0.99
C ILE A 409 6.84 11.17 0.65
N GLY A 410 6.78 11.61 -0.61
CA GLY A 410 7.56 12.75 -1.10
C GLY A 410 9.01 12.41 -1.44
N ASP A 411 9.40 11.14 -1.37
CA ASP A 411 10.73 10.67 -1.80
C ASP A 411 10.86 10.71 -3.33
N PRO A 412 12.05 11.00 -3.88
CA PRO A 412 12.27 10.97 -5.32
C PRO A 412 12.13 9.55 -5.86
N ILE A 413 11.30 9.41 -6.90
CA ILE A 413 11.07 8.15 -7.64
C ILE A 413 11.98 8.07 -8.85
N SER A 414 12.13 9.17 -9.59
CA SER A 414 13.00 9.26 -10.77
C SER A 414 14.46 9.38 -10.38
N VAL A 415 15.00 8.27 -9.89
CA VAL A 415 16.36 8.15 -9.36
C VAL A 415 17.16 7.24 -10.28
N PRO A 416 18.46 7.51 -10.51
CA PRO A 416 19.35 6.56 -11.18
C PRO A 416 19.34 5.21 -10.47
N THR A 417 19.00 4.15 -11.20
CA THR A 417 18.96 2.76 -10.71
C THR A 417 19.94 1.88 -11.47
N GLN A 418 20.24 0.70 -10.91
CA GLN A 418 21.04 -0.35 -11.56
C GLN A 418 22.37 0.21 -12.09
N ASP A 419 22.64 0.07 -13.38
CA ASP A 419 23.92 0.39 -14.03
C ASP A 419 24.34 1.85 -13.80
N MET A 420 23.40 2.79 -13.84
CA MET A 420 23.70 4.21 -13.59
C MET A 420 24.24 4.41 -12.18
N LEU A 421 23.63 3.76 -11.18
CA LEU A 421 24.04 3.86 -9.79
C LEU A 421 25.39 3.16 -9.55
N MET A 422 25.62 2.03 -10.21
CA MET A 422 26.91 1.33 -10.20
C MET A 422 28.05 2.23 -10.70
N GLY A 423 27.86 2.85 -11.87
CA GLY A 423 28.85 3.77 -12.44
C GLY A 423 29.16 4.93 -11.49
N LEU A 424 28.14 5.56 -10.91
CA LEU A 424 28.30 6.65 -9.94
C LEU A 424 28.97 6.20 -8.63
N TYR A 425 28.63 5.00 -8.15
CA TYR A 425 29.22 4.43 -6.95
C TYR A 425 30.71 4.18 -7.13
N VAL A 426 31.12 3.55 -8.25
CA VAL A 426 32.54 3.30 -8.54
C VAL A 426 33.30 4.61 -8.78
N LEU A 427 32.67 5.59 -9.44
CA LEU A 427 33.27 6.91 -9.61
C LEU A 427 33.62 7.59 -8.27
N THR A 428 32.82 7.31 -7.24
CA THR A 428 32.93 7.95 -5.92
C THR A 428 33.54 7.04 -4.86
N SER A 429 33.81 5.76 -5.16
CA SER A 429 34.45 4.82 -4.25
C SER A 429 35.97 5.08 -4.19
N GLY A 430 36.50 5.33 -2.99
CA GLY A 430 37.91 5.66 -2.79
C GLY A 430 38.29 5.85 -1.32
N ASN A 431 39.57 5.63 -1.00
CA ASN A 431 40.07 5.73 0.36
C ASN A 431 40.00 7.17 0.90
N ARG A 432 39.38 7.31 2.07
CA ARG A 432 39.14 8.56 2.78
C ARG A 432 40.45 9.06 3.39
N ARG A 433 41.04 10.11 2.81
CA ARG A 433 41.84 11.07 3.58
C ARG A 433 41.14 12.41 3.47
N GLY A 434 40.72 12.91 4.64
CA GLY A 434 39.75 13.98 4.77
C GLY A 434 40.27 15.35 4.34
N ILE A 435 39.38 16.33 4.51
CA ILE A 435 39.72 17.75 4.55
C ILE A 435 40.72 17.94 5.69
N CYS A 436 42.01 18.10 5.38
CA CYS A 436 42.99 18.55 6.37
C CYS A 436 42.90 20.07 6.46
N ALA A 437 42.68 20.56 7.68
CA ALA A 437 42.86 21.96 8.03
C ALA A 437 44.27 22.45 7.65
N ASN A 438 44.31 23.69 7.13
CA ASN A 438 45.45 24.57 6.94
C ASN A 438 46.83 23.94 6.70
N ARG A 439 47.37 24.19 5.49
CA ARG A 439 48.78 23.97 5.12
C ARG A 439 49.77 24.92 5.86
N TYR A 440 49.30 25.65 6.88
CA TYR A 440 50.07 26.54 7.75
C TYR A 440 49.80 26.22 9.22
N ASN A 441 50.42 25.16 9.74
CA ASN A 441 50.69 25.12 11.18
C ASN A 441 52.00 24.32 11.47
N PRO A 442 53.18 24.97 11.43
CA PRO A 442 54.45 24.35 11.80
C PRO A 442 54.73 24.36 13.31
N PHE A 443 53.72 24.51 14.17
CA PHE A 443 53.88 24.57 15.62
C PHE A 443 52.89 23.66 16.35
N ASN A 444 53.13 22.35 16.32
CA ASN A 444 52.66 21.46 17.39
C ASN A 444 53.51 20.18 17.49
N CYS A 445 54.83 20.35 17.49
CA CYS A 445 55.78 19.35 17.96
C CYS A 445 56.44 19.84 19.25
N ARG A 446 55.68 19.85 20.35
CA ARG A 446 56.25 19.78 21.70
C ARG A 446 55.41 18.80 22.50
N ASN A 447 56.11 17.79 23.03
CA ASN A 447 55.64 16.77 23.98
C ASN A 447 55.23 15.43 23.37
N PHE A 448 56.19 14.73 22.76
CA PHE A 448 56.38 13.31 22.99
C PHE A 448 57.88 13.06 23.22
N GLN A 449 58.21 12.54 24.40
CA GLN A 449 59.58 12.20 24.78
C GLN A 449 60.04 10.94 24.05
N ASN A 450 61.20 11.05 23.41
CA ASN A 450 62.25 10.04 23.26
C ASN A 450 61.85 8.58 22.97
N GLU A 451 61.88 8.20 21.70
CA GLU A 451 62.53 6.95 21.28
C GLU A 451 63.40 7.22 20.04
N LYS A 452 64.68 6.85 20.14
CA LYS A 452 65.67 6.96 19.06
C LYS A 452 65.36 5.89 18.02
N ILE A 453 64.99 6.30 16.81
CA ILE A 453 65.03 5.45 15.62
C ILE A 453 65.81 6.19 14.54
N ASP A 454 66.75 5.45 13.94
CA ASP A 454 67.82 5.91 13.07
C ASP A 454 67.38 6.82 11.93
N ALA A 455 68.00 8.00 11.89
CA ALA A 455 67.97 8.91 10.76
C ALA A 455 68.99 8.46 9.71
N ASN A 456 68.63 7.51 8.82
CA ASN A 456 69.28 7.39 7.51
C ASN A 456 68.62 6.45 6.48
N ALA A 457 67.29 6.30 6.49
CA ALA A 457 66.58 5.64 5.39
C ALA A 457 65.15 6.17 5.23
N ASN A 458 64.96 7.39 4.71
CA ASN A 458 63.68 7.87 4.18
C ASN A 458 63.86 9.19 3.41
N LYS A 459 64.58 9.14 2.28
CA LYS A 459 64.66 10.27 1.34
C LYS A 459 63.89 10.03 0.04
N ASP A 460 63.05 9.00 -0.01
CA ASP A 460 62.26 8.67 -1.20
C ASP A 460 60.74 8.76 -0.97
N LYS A 461 60.11 9.60 -1.79
CA LYS A 461 58.69 9.59 -2.20
C LYS A 461 57.62 9.96 -1.17
N TYR A 462 57.58 11.24 -0.77
CA TYR A 462 56.29 11.92 -0.68
C TYR A 462 55.88 12.35 -2.09
N ILE A 463 55.06 11.54 -2.76
CA ILE A 463 54.39 11.94 -4.01
C ILE A 463 53.52 13.15 -3.66
N LYS A 464 53.90 14.35 -4.12
CA LYS A 464 53.06 15.56 -4.01
C LYS A 464 51.75 15.28 -4.75
N GLU A 465 50.66 15.16 -4.02
CA GLU A 465 49.32 15.05 -4.61
C GLU A 465 49.05 16.26 -5.53
N PRO A 466 48.51 16.06 -6.74
CA PRO A 466 48.35 17.12 -7.72
C PRO A 466 47.32 18.16 -7.25
N PHE A 467 47.69 19.44 -7.30
CA PHE A 467 46.86 20.58 -6.92
C PHE A 467 46.41 21.34 -8.18
N PHE A 468 45.12 21.64 -8.26
CA PHE A 468 44.50 22.37 -9.36
C PHE A 468 43.74 23.59 -8.86
N CYS A 469 43.95 24.74 -9.51
CA CYS A 469 43.25 25.99 -9.19
C CYS A 469 41.82 26.03 -9.72
N ASN A 470 41.55 25.27 -10.79
CA ASN A 470 40.24 25.15 -11.40
C ASN A 470 39.99 23.69 -11.81
N SER A 471 38.71 23.36 -11.77
CA SER A 471 38.10 22.12 -12.21
C SER A 471 38.46 21.76 -13.66
N TYR A 472 38.52 22.74 -14.56
CA TYR A 472 38.91 22.52 -15.96
C TYR A 472 40.36 22.05 -16.13
N ASP A 473 41.28 22.51 -15.27
CA ASP A 473 42.69 22.12 -15.34
C ASP A 473 42.86 20.65 -14.92
N ALA A 474 42.08 20.21 -13.93
CA ALA A 474 42.01 18.81 -13.53
C ALA A 474 41.48 17.93 -14.67
N ILE A 475 40.38 18.33 -15.34
CA ILE A 475 39.87 17.60 -16.52
C ILE A 475 40.92 17.59 -17.64
N GLY A 476 41.60 18.71 -17.88
CA GLY A 476 42.67 18.81 -18.87
C GLY A 476 43.81 17.84 -18.58
N ALA A 477 44.25 17.75 -17.33
CA ALA A 477 45.26 16.81 -16.88
C ALA A 477 44.81 15.35 -16.99
N TYR A 478 43.53 15.06 -16.70
CA TYR A 478 42.94 13.73 -16.90
C TYR A 478 42.93 13.34 -18.38
N ARG A 479 42.53 14.25 -19.27
CA ARG A 479 42.55 14.02 -20.73
C ARG A 479 43.96 13.79 -21.27
N GLN A 480 44.95 14.46 -20.68
CA GLN A 480 46.37 14.25 -20.97
C GLN A 480 46.94 13.00 -20.29
N LYS A 481 46.11 12.19 -19.60
CA LYS A 481 46.47 10.99 -18.83
C LYS A 481 47.56 11.23 -17.78
N ARG A 482 47.66 12.47 -17.26
CA ARG A 482 48.59 12.86 -16.18
C ARG A 482 48.07 12.48 -14.81
N ILE A 483 46.76 12.33 -14.69
CA ILE A 483 46.05 11.87 -13.49
C ILE A 483 45.04 10.80 -13.90
N ASN A 484 44.82 9.82 -13.02
CA ASN A 484 43.75 8.83 -13.17
C ASN A 484 42.51 9.31 -12.41
N LEU A 485 41.31 8.85 -12.80
CA LEU A 485 40.06 9.17 -12.09
C LEU A 485 40.12 8.80 -10.59
N GLU A 486 40.87 7.75 -10.26
CA GLU A 486 41.04 7.27 -8.89
C GLU A 486 42.17 7.97 -8.12
N SER A 487 42.95 8.85 -8.76
CA SER A 487 44.01 9.55 -8.04
C SER A 487 43.42 10.63 -7.12
N PRO A 488 43.83 10.72 -5.84
CA PRO A 488 43.44 11.84 -4.99
C PRO A 488 44.07 13.12 -5.54
N LEU A 489 43.29 14.20 -5.58
CA LEU A 489 43.75 15.53 -6.00
C LEU A 489 43.26 16.60 -5.05
N TRP A 490 43.89 17.77 -5.09
CA TRP A 490 43.43 18.95 -4.39
C TRP A 490 42.87 19.94 -5.40
N LEU A 491 41.64 20.41 -5.17
CA LEU A 491 41.03 21.42 -6.03
C LEU A 491 40.69 22.66 -5.21
N ARG A 492 41.05 23.83 -5.72
CA ARG A 492 40.57 25.10 -5.17
C ARG A 492 39.11 25.30 -5.63
N TRP A 493 38.20 25.41 -4.67
CA TRP A 493 36.78 25.65 -4.93
C TRP A 493 36.41 27.06 -4.47
N GLN A 494 35.99 27.94 -5.37
CA GLN A 494 35.47 29.26 -5.01
C GLN A 494 34.02 29.11 -4.55
N LEU A 495 33.80 29.21 -3.23
CA LEU A 495 32.46 29.26 -2.64
C LEU A 495 31.99 30.72 -2.63
N ASP A 496 31.29 31.13 -3.69
CA ASP A 496 30.58 32.41 -3.64
C ASP A 496 29.34 32.26 -2.75
N GLN A 497 29.43 32.86 -1.55
CA GLN A 497 28.38 33.20 -0.57
C GLN A 497 27.30 32.15 -0.22
N GLY A 498 27.55 31.32 0.79
CA GLY A 498 26.49 30.82 1.70
C GLY A 498 26.45 29.30 1.84
N LEU A 499 27.14 28.81 2.86
CA LEU A 499 27.19 27.40 3.22
C LEU A 499 26.01 27.06 4.15
N ILE A 500 24.99 26.33 3.66
CA ILE A 500 23.96 25.73 4.54
C ILE A 500 24.42 24.31 4.88
N ALA A 501 25.16 24.16 5.97
CA ALA A 501 25.56 22.86 6.50
C ALA A 501 24.42 22.23 7.32
N SER A 502 23.92 21.08 6.90
CA SER A 502 23.19 20.16 7.77
C SER A 502 24.21 19.39 8.63
N ARG A 503 24.01 19.43 9.95
CA ARG A 503 24.91 19.08 11.07
C ARG A 503 25.40 17.62 11.19
N GLU A 504 25.68 16.91 10.09
CA GLU A 504 26.19 15.52 10.14
C GLU A 504 27.73 15.40 10.20
N ALA A 505 28.44 16.51 10.39
CA ALA A 505 29.84 16.57 10.85
C ALA A 505 30.07 17.93 11.55
N PRO A 506 30.90 18.02 12.60
CA PRO A 506 31.20 19.29 13.23
C PRO A 506 32.00 20.14 12.24
N ILE A 507 31.36 21.16 11.68
CA ILE A 507 32.04 22.32 11.11
C ILE A 507 32.07 23.31 12.26
N GLU A 508 33.20 23.38 12.96
CA GLU A 508 33.45 24.46 13.91
C GLU A 508 33.46 25.78 13.14
N GLY A 509 32.43 26.59 13.36
CA GLY A 509 32.33 27.92 12.79
C GLY A 509 33.26 28.86 13.53
N HIS A 510 34.40 29.17 12.91
CA HIS A 510 35.09 30.44 13.15
C HIS A 510 35.00 31.28 11.88
N PHE A 511 34.22 32.36 11.99
CA PHE A 511 34.14 33.40 10.99
C PHE A 511 35.45 34.18 10.98
N GLY A 512 36.08 34.20 9.81
CA GLY A 512 37.22 35.02 9.47
C GLY A 512 37.63 34.64 8.06
N SER A 513 37.74 35.64 7.17
CA SER A 513 38.20 35.50 5.79
C SER A 513 39.46 34.63 5.68
N LEU A 514 39.31 33.33 5.45
CA LEU A 514 40.42 32.42 5.24
C LEU A 514 40.03 31.27 4.33
N ASP A 515 40.89 31.06 3.34
CA ASP A 515 40.79 30.11 2.25
C ASP A 515 40.50 28.68 2.73
N LEU A 516 39.43 28.08 2.20
CA LEU A 516 39.09 26.69 2.47
C LEU A 516 39.75 25.78 1.41
N PHE A 517 40.70 24.95 1.83
CA PHE A 517 41.34 23.94 0.99
C PHE A 517 40.64 22.58 1.16
N GLY A 518 40.15 21.99 0.08
CA GLY A 518 39.54 20.66 0.08
C GLY A 518 40.37 19.66 -0.73
N ALA A 519 40.63 18.49 -0.16
CA ALA A 519 41.03 17.31 -0.93
C ALA A 519 39.77 16.83 -1.65
N THR A 520 39.79 16.85 -2.98
CA THR A 520 38.63 16.52 -3.78
C THR A 520 39.02 15.47 -4.80
N ARG A 521 38.24 14.40 -4.94
CA ARG A 521 38.06 13.81 -6.27
C ARG A 521 36.88 14.54 -6.86
N THR A 522 37.15 15.58 -7.64
CA THR A 522 36.09 16.42 -8.15
C THR A 522 35.38 15.69 -9.29
N ILE A 523 34.08 15.43 -9.14
CA ILE A 523 33.16 15.51 -10.29
C ILE A 523 33.15 16.99 -10.66
N VAL A 524 34.13 17.40 -11.45
CA VAL A 524 34.03 18.66 -12.18
C VAL A 524 32.90 18.47 -13.17
N PRO A 525 31.97 19.42 -13.29
CA PRO A 525 30.83 19.24 -14.14
C PRO A 525 31.27 19.03 -15.59
N GLU A 526 31.12 17.81 -16.10
CA GLU A 526 30.98 17.56 -17.53
C GLU A 526 29.68 18.21 -18.09
N PHE A 527 28.93 18.90 -17.22
CA PHE A 527 27.75 19.72 -17.46
C PHE A 527 27.99 20.88 -18.44
N LEU A 528 29.24 21.27 -18.71
CA LEU A 528 29.59 22.41 -19.58
C LEU A 528 30.08 22.00 -20.98
N ARG A 529 29.88 20.73 -21.38
CA ARG A 529 30.55 20.15 -22.55
C ARG A 529 29.85 20.33 -23.90
N GLU A 530 28.58 20.74 -23.97
CA GLU A 530 27.87 20.81 -25.27
C GLU A 530 27.72 22.20 -25.92
N SER A 531 28.32 23.25 -25.37
CA SER A 531 28.32 24.59 -25.98
C SER A 531 29.68 25.00 -26.55
N ARG A 532 30.15 24.35 -27.62
CA ARG A 532 31.16 24.96 -28.52
C ARG A 532 30.96 24.58 -29.98
N LEU A 533 30.40 25.52 -30.73
CA LEU A 533 30.79 25.78 -32.12
C LEU A 533 30.65 27.29 -32.39
N ARG A 534 31.73 28.04 -32.15
CA ARG A 534 32.30 29.07 -33.05
C ARG A 534 33.33 29.91 -32.29
N LYS A 535 34.56 29.93 -32.81
CA LYS A 535 35.67 30.76 -32.35
C LYS A 535 35.39 32.21 -32.74
N GLY A 536 35.53 33.12 -31.79
CA GLY A 536 35.66 34.56 -32.01
C GLY A 536 36.65 35.10 -30.97
N SER A 537 37.73 35.68 -31.46
CA SER A 537 38.87 36.22 -30.70
C SER A 537 38.66 37.69 -30.34
N PHE A 538 38.70 38.02 -29.04
CA PHE A 538 38.97 39.34 -28.40
C PHE A 538 38.04 40.53 -28.80
N PRO A 539 38.07 41.75 -28.19
CA PRO A 539 39.04 42.32 -27.22
C PRO A 539 38.45 43.12 -26.04
N SER A 540 39.38 43.61 -25.21
CA SER A 540 39.26 44.65 -24.19
C SER A 540 38.69 46.00 -24.68
N ILE A 541 38.08 46.76 -23.74
CA ILE A 541 37.95 48.25 -23.65
C ILE A 541 36.64 48.89 -24.18
N ASN A 542 35.82 49.38 -23.23
CA ASN A 542 35.18 50.71 -23.29
C ASN A 542 36.26 51.72 -22.84
N SER A 543 36.69 52.67 -23.67
CA SER A 543 36.02 53.95 -23.99
C SER A 543 35.15 53.98 -25.26
N ASN A 544 33.88 54.34 -25.05
CA ASN A 544 32.84 55.00 -25.89
C ASN A 544 32.93 55.07 -27.44
N LEU A 545 31.82 54.68 -28.10
CA LEU A 545 31.06 55.43 -29.14
C LEU A 545 29.71 54.71 -29.50
N LEU A 546 28.64 55.49 -29.72
CA LEU A 546 27.25 55.13 -30.14
C LEU A 546 27.12 55.06 -31.70
N PRO A 547 25.97 54.72 -32.37
CA PRO A 547 24.84 53.79 -32.11
C PRO A 547 24.32 52.93 -33.33
N SER A 548 23.71 51.74 -33.07
CA SER A 548 22.62 51.01 -33.81
C SER A 548 22.85 50.35 -35.21
N PRO A 549 21.98 49.45 -35.75
CA PRO A 549 21.32 48.24 -35.19
C PRO A 549 21.31 46.98 -36.13
N ILE A 550 20.71 45.87 -35.64
CA ILE A 550 20.13 44.68 -36.35
C ILE A 550 20.99 43.38 -36.39
N HIS A 551 20.89 42.55 -35.34
CA HIS A 551 20.17 41.28 -35.41
C HIS A 551 19.93 40.74 -33.99
N ARG A 552 18.67 40.88 -33.55
CA ARG A 552 18.14 40.39 -32.28
C ARG A 552 17.87 38.88 -32.36
N ASN A 553 18.33 38.14 -31.36
CA ASN A 553 17.53 37.30 -30.45
C ASN A 553 18.31 36.09 -29.94
N MET A 554 18.23 35.88 -28.62
CA MET A 554 18.59 34.68 -27.83
C MET A 554 19.93 34.69 -27.06
N GLU A 555 20.20 35.79 -26.36
CA GLU A 555 21.09 35.83 -25.18
C GLU A 555 20.25 36.10 -23.92
N VAL A 556 19.82 35.04 -23.24
CA VAL A 556 19.43 35.05 -21.82
C VAL A 556 19.74 33.66 -21.29
N PHE A 557 20.92 33.44 -20.71
CA PHE A 557 21.20 32.39 -19.71
C PHE A 557 22.62 32.60 -19.15
N MET A 558 22.89 33.79 -18.62
CA MET A 558 23.87 33.95 -17.55
C MET A 558 23.08 34.12 -16.26
N ALA A 559 22.84 33.02 -15.55
CA ALA A 559 22.33 33.07 -14.20
C ALA A 559 23.51 33.35 -13.26
N GLU A 560 23.63 34.61 -12.87
CA GLU A 560 24.36 35.05 -11.69
C GLU A 560 23.82 34.31 -10.44
N ARG A 561 24.72 34.01 -9.48
CA ARG A 561 24.45 33.58 -8.09
C ARG A 561 23.90 32.15 -7.92
N ALA A 562 24.79 31.16 -7.78
CA ALA A 562 24.41 29.82 -7.33
C ALA A 562 25.38 29.28 -6.26
N ASN A 563 24.85 29.07 -5.04
CA ASN A 563 25.57 28.42 -3.94
C ASN A 563 25.74 26.94 -4.26
N LEU A 564 26.89 26.58 -4.82
CA LEU A 564 27.19 25.22 -5.24
C LEU A 564 27.42 24.29 -4.03
N PHE A 565 26.56 23.28 -3.89
CA PHE A 565 26.67 22.23 -2.86
C PHE A 565 27.81 21.26 -3.19
N PHE A 566 28.69 21.02 -2.21
CA PHE A 566 29.78 20.04 -2.34
C PHE A 566 29.45 18.72 -1.63
N HIS A 567 29.59 17.59 -2.32
CA HIS A 567 29.38 16.24 -1.77
C HIS A 567 30.65 15.40 -1.90
N ASN A 568 31.25 15.02 -0.78
CA ASN A 568 32.48 14.22 -0.71
C ASN A 568 32.27 12.91 0.05
N LYS A 569 31.19 12.19 -0.29
CA LYS A 569 30.90 10.84 0.21
C LYS A 569 30.59 9.95 -0.99
N VAL A 570 30.72 8.64 -0.78
CA VAL A 570 30.34 7.63 -1.78
C VAL A 570 28.85 7.76 -2.06
N ILE A 571 28.49 7.79 -3.34
CA ILE A 571 27.10 7.92 -3.78
C ILE A 571 26.49 6.52 -3.85
N ASP A 572 25.80 6.13 -2.78
CA ASP A 572 24.94 4.95 -2.74
C ASP A 572 23.49 5.31 -3.11
N GLY A 573 22.64 4.29 -3.25
CA GLY A 573 21.22 4.47 -3.56
C GLY A 573 20.44 5.34 -2.57
N THR A 574 20.92 5.48 -1.32
CA THR A 574 20.32 6.37 -0.33
C THR A 574 20.87 7.79 -0.43
N ALA A 575 22.18 7.98 -0.63
CA ALA A 575 22.78 9.29 -0.83
C ALA A 575 22.23 9.97 -2.08
N ILE A 576 22.10 9.26 -3.21
CA ILE A 576 21.59 9.87 -4.45
C ILE A 576 20.18 10.42 -4.27
N LYS A 577 19.30 9.73 -3.54
CA LYS A 577 17.95 10.22 -3.22
C LYS A 577 18.02 11.51 -2.40
N ARG A 578 18.86 11.54 -1.37
CA ARG A 578 19.04 12.74 -0.52
C ARG A 578 19.57 13.92 -1.34
N ILE A 579 20.49 13.67 -2.28
CA ILE A 579 21.02 14.70 -3.18
C ILE A 579 19.91 15.23 -4.09
N ILE A 580 19.11 14.35 -4.70
CA ILE A 580 18.00 14.75 -5.57
C ILE A 580 16.95 15.55 -4.80
N SER A 581 16.55 15.11 -3.61
CA SER A 581 15.63 15.88 -2.75
C SER A 581 16.14 17.29 -2.49
N ARG A 582 17.44 17.44 -2.18
CA ARG A 582 18.06 18.76 -1.98
C ARG A 582 18.08 19.61 -3.25
N PHE A 583 18.28 19.00 -4.42
CA PHE A 583 18.22 19.72 -5.69
C PHE A 583 16.80 20.20 -6.01
N ILE A 584 15.78 19.39 -5.71
CA ILE A 584 14.38 19.78 -5.88
C ILE A 584 14.04 20.95 -4.96
N ASP A 585 14.44 20.89 -3.69
CA ASP A 585 14.17 21.94 -2.71
C ASP A 585 14.82 23.29 -3.08
N HIS A 586 15.99 23.27 -3.74
CA HIS A 586 16.76 24.48 -4.05
C HIS A 586 16.54 25.02 -5.47
N PHE A 587 16.55 24.15 -6.48
CA PHE A 587 16.47 24.53 -7.89
C PHE A 587 15.08 24.29 -8.50
N GLY A 588 14.18 23.59 -7.79
CA GLY A 588 12.90 23.16 -8.32
C GLY A 588 13.00 21.92 -9.22
N MET A 589 11.84 21.39 -9.62
CA MET A 589 11.76 20.13 -10.37
C MET A 589 12.30 20.23 -11.80
N ALA A 590 11.97 21.31 -12.51
CA ALA A 590 12.33 21.47 -13.92
C ALA A 590 13.85 21.48 -14.11
N TYR A 591 14.58 22.26 -13.33
CA TYR A 591 16.04 22.29 -13.40
C TYR A 591 16.67 20.99 -12.92
N THR A 592 16.12 20.39 -11.86
CA THR A 592 16.58 19.09 -11.37
C THR A 592 16.43 17.99 -12.43
N SER A 593 15.38 18.04 -13.25
CA SER A 593 15.20 17.07 -14.36
C SER A 593 16.34 17.13 -15.38
N HIS A 594 16.87 18.32 -15.68
CA HIS A 594 18.01 18.49 -16.56
C HIS A 594 19.30 17.92 -15.94
N ILE A 595 19.51 18.19 -14.64
CA ILE A 595 20.62 17.60 -13.88
C ILE A 595 20.54 16.07 -13.90
N LEU A 596 19.33 15.51 -13.71
CA LEU A 596 19.11 14.07 -13.72
C LEU A 596 19.44 13.43 -15.08
N ASP A 597 19.12 14.10 -16.18
CA ASP A 597 19.49 13.63 -17.53
C ASP A 597 21.02 13.58 -17.70
N GLN A 598 21.75 14.56 -17.17
CA GLN A 598 23.21 14.59 -17.18
C GLN A 598 23.80 13.49 -16.28
N VAL A 599 23.28 13.33 -15.06
CA VAL A 599 23.69 12.26 -14.12
C VAL A 599 23.44 10.88 -14.72
N LYS A 600 22.33 10.68 -15.43
CA LYS A 600 22.06 9.45 -16.19
C LYS A 600 23.15 9.19 -17.23
N THR A 601 23.47 10.18 -18.07
CA THR A 601 24.50 10.01 -19.11
C THR A 601 25.87 9.69 -18.52
N LEU A 602 26.25 10.37 -17.44
CA LEU A 602 27.47 10.12 -16.71
C LEU A 602 27.49 8.71 -16.11
N GLY A 603 26.40 8.29 -15.47
CA GLY A 603 26.26 6.97 -14.87
C GLY A 603 26.43 5.85 -15.90
N PHE A 604 25.78 5.94 -17.06
CA PHE A 604 25.96 4.96 -18.13
C PHE A 604 27.37 4.96 -18.70
N HIS A 605 27.92 6.14 -19.01
CA HIS A 605 29.28 6.24 -19.53
C HIS A 605 30.30 5.62 -18.57
N GLN A 606 30.15 5.92 -17.27
CA GLN A 606 31.05 5.38 -16.26
C GLN A 606 30.86 3.88 -16.07
N ALA A 607 29.62 3.37 -16.06
CA ALA A 607 29.36 1.94 -15.99
C ALA A 607 30.05 1.18 -17.14
N THR A 608 29.96 1.69 -18.36
CA THR A 608 30.68 1.14 -19.53
C THR A 608 32.20 1.24 -19.35
N ALA A 609 32.72 2.38 -18.91
CA ALA A 609 34.16 2.57 -18.69
C ALA A 609 34.73 1.63 -17.62
N THR A 610 33.96 1.35 -16.56
CA THR A 610 34.36 0.41 -15.50
C THR A 610 34.30 -1.05 -15.94
N SER A 611 33.54 -1.37 -17.00
CA SER A 611 33.45 -2.72 -17.58
C SER A 611 33.26 -3.82 -16.53
N ILE A 612 32.37 -3.59 -15.56
CA ILE A 612 32.09 -4.53 -14.48
C ILE A 612 31.48 -5.79 -15.09
N SER A 613 32.16 -6.91 -14.88
CA SER A 613 31.69 -8.26 -15.26
C SER A 613 31.47 -9.08 -14.00
N LEU A 614 30.74 -10.18 -14.10
CA LEU A 614 30.53 -11.13 -13.01
C LEU A 614 30.93 -12.53 -13.47
N GLY A 615 31.98 -13.07 -12.89
CA GLY A 615 32.46 -14.44 -13.07
C GLY A 615 32.14 -15.33 -11.88
N ILE A 616 32.41 -16.63 -12.04
CA ILE A 616 32.24 -17.61 -10.95
C ILE A 616 33.29 -17.43 -9.85
N ASP A 617 34.46 -16.89 -10.19
CA ASP A 617 35.56 -16.63 -9.27
C ASP A 617 35.28 -15.45 -8.33
N ASP A 618 34.42 -14.52 -8.74
CA ASP A 618 34.00 -13.37 -7.92
C ASP A 618 33.12 -13.79 -6.73
N LEU A 619 32.54 -15.00 -6.76
CA LEU A 619 31.66 -15.52 -5.71
C LEU A 619 32.44 -16.10 -4.52
N LEU A 620 33.36 -15.33 -3.93
CA LEU A 620 34.29 -15.76 -2.89
C LEU A 620 33.59 -16.38 -1.66
N THR A 621 33.75 -17.69 -1.44
CA THR A 621 33.17 -18.41 -0.31
C THR A 621 33.78 -17.97 1.02
N ILE A 622 32.99 -18.03 2.08
CA ILE A 622 33.41 -17.60 3.41
C ILE A 622 34.22 -18.73 4.07
N PRO A 623 35.48 -18.51 4.48
CA PRO A 623 36.30 -19.56 5.10
C PRO A 623 35.68 -20.15 6.37
N SER A 624 34.91 -19.37 7.12
CA SER A 624 34.24 -19.80 8.35
C SER A 624 33.07 -20.78 8.12
N LYS A 625 32.59 -20.94 6.89
CA LYS A 625 31.45 -21.82 6.59
C LYS A 625 31.66 -23.27 7.04
N GLY A 626 32.83 -23.84 6.73
CA GLY A 626 33.08 -25.26 6.97
C GLY A 626 32.91 -25.66 8.43
N TRP A 627 33.50 -24.89 9.35
CA TRP A 627 33.41 -25.19 10.79
C TRP A 627 32.03 -24.90 11.37
N LEU A 628 31.35 -23.83 10.91
CA LEU A 628 30.00 -23.46 11.38
C LEU A 628 28.96 -24.53 11.02
N VAL A 629 29.03 -25.07 9.81
CA VAL A 629 28.12 -26.16 9.39
C VAL A 629 28.38 -27.42 10.22
N GLN A 630 29.65 -27.77 10.45
CA GLN A 630 30.02 -28.92 11.27
C GLN A 630 29.55 -28.78 12.73
N ASP A 631 29.67 -27.60 13.33
CA ASP A 631 29.15 -27.34 14.68
C ASP A 631 27.62 -27.51 14.74
N ALA A 632 26.89 -26.95 13.77
CA ALA A 632 25.43 -27.09 13.68
C ALA A 632 24.97 -28.55 13.49
N GLU A 633 25.71 -29.34 12.71
CA GLU A 633 25.46 -30.78 12.55
C GLU A 633 25.68 -31.55 13.86
N GLN A 634 26.75 -31.26 14.59
CA GLN A 634 27.04 -31.88 15.88
C GLN A 634 25.93 -31.58 16.90
N GLN A 635 25.49 -30.31 16.97
CA GLN A 635 24.38 -29.91 17.83
C GLN A 635 23.07 -30.60 17.42
N SER A 636 22.79 -30.70 16.12
CA SER A 636 21.62 -31.41 15.60
C SER A 636 21.65 -32.89 16.01
N LEU A 637 22.81 -33.55 15.93
CA LEU A 637 23.00 -34.94 16.32
C LEU A 637 22.82 -35.17 17.83
N ILE A 638 23.23 -34.20 18.66
CA ILE A 638 22.97 -34.22 20.11
C ILE A 638 21.46 -34.10 20.39
N LEU A 639 20.76 -33.21 19.68
CA LEU A 639 19.30 -33.09 19.79
C LEU A 639 18.58 -34.37 19.36
N GLU A 640 19.05 -35.04 18.31
CA GLU A 640 18.50 -36.34 17.92
C GLU A 640 18.66 -37.37 19.02
N LYS A 641 19.82 -37.46 19.68
CA LYS A 641 20.05 -38.37 20.80
C LYS A 641 19.11 -38.06 21.97
N HIS A 642 18.95 -36.79 22.34
CA HIS A 642 18.01 -36.40 23.40
C HIS A 642 16.55 -36.73 23.07
N HIS A 643 16.16 -36.63 21.80
CA HIS A 643 14.84 -37.06 21.35
C HIS A 643 14.68 -38.59 21.47
N HIS A 644 15.68 -39.37 21.05
CA HIS A 644 15.66 -40.84 21.17
C HIS A 644 15.61 -41.29 22.63
N TYR A 645 16.24 -40.56 23.55
CA TYR A 645 16.15 -40.81 25.00
C TYR A 645 14.83 -40.35 25.63
N GLY A 646 13.95 -39.70 24.87
CA GLY A 646 12.65 -39.19 25.37
C GLY A 646 12.74 -37.88 26.16
N ASN A 647 13.91 -37.23 26.19
CA ASN A 647 14.10 -35.97 26.93
C ASN A 647 13.47 -34.76 26.23
N VAL A 648 13.28 -34.83 24.91
CA VAL A 648 12.78 -33.73 24.08
C VAL A 648 11.64 -34.22 23.20
N HIS A 649 10.54 -33.48 23.19
CA HIS A 649 9.38 -33.81 22.35
C HIS A 649 9.65 -33.50 20.87
N ALA A 650 8.98 -34.17 19.93
CA ALA A 650 9.23 -34.03 18.49
C ALA A 650 9.06 -32.58 17.98
N ILE A 651 8.05 -31.86 18.47
CA ILE A 651 7.81 -30.45 18.13
C ILE A 651 8.93 -29.54 18.65
N GLU A 652 9.45 -29.85 19.83
CA GLU A 652 10.54 -29.09 20.46
C GLU A 652 11.88 -29.35 19.75
N LYS A 653 12.13 -30.61 19.35
CA LYS A 653 13.25 -30.98 18.46
C LYS A 653 13.22 -30.17 17.17
N LEU A 654 12.08 -30.16 16.48
CA LEU A 654 11.90 -29.43 15.23
C LEU A 654 12.22 -27.94 15.41
N ARG A 655 11.69 -27.34 16.49
CA ARG A 655 11.89 -25.92 16.81
C ARG A 655 13.36 -25.59 17.10
N GLN A 656 14.03 -26.39 17.92
CA GLN A 656 15.44 -26.18 18.28
C GLN A 656 16.35 -26.37 17.05
N SER A 657 16.07 -27.37 16.21
CA SER A 657 16.78 -27.57 14.93
C SER A 657 16.66 -26.34 14.03
N ILE A 658 15.43 -25.83 13.82
CA ILE A 658 15.18 -24.62 13.02
C ILE A 658 15.99 -23.42 13.54
N GLU A 659 16.07 -23.25 14.87
CA GLU A 659 16.82 -22.13 15.42
C GLU A 659 18.33 -22.26 15.21
N ILE A 660 18.91 -23.44 15.46
CA ILE A 660 20.35 -23.68 15.26
C ILE A 660 20.74 -23.34 13.83
N TRP A 661 19.98 -23.86 12.86
CA TRP A 661 20.24 -23.61 11.44
C TRP A 661 19.99 -22.16 11.04
N TYR A 662 18.98 -21.50 11.62
CA TYR A 662 18.73 -20.08 11.40
C TYR A 662 19.86 -19.21 11.96
N ALA A 663 20.30 -19.46 13.20
CA ALA A 663 21.38 -18.73 13.85
C ALA A 663 22.70 -18.87 13.06
N THR A 664 23.01 -20.09 12.61
CA THR A 664 24.19 -20.38 11.77
C THR A 664 24.13 -19.62 10.45
N SER A 665 22.97 -19.64 9.77
CA SER A 665 22.75 -18.91 8.51
C SER A 665 22.87 -17.40 8.69
N GLU A 666 22.30 -16.83 9.76
CA GLU A 666 22.39 -15.41 10.05
C GLU A 666 23.81 -14.97 10.43
N TYR A 667 24.55 -15.78 11.17
CA TYR A 667 25.95 -15.52 11.48
C TYR A 667 26.79 -15.45 10.20
N LEU A 668 26.64 -16.45 9.32
CA LEU A 668 27.30 -16.44 8.01
C LEU A 668 26.94 -15.18 7.21
N ARG A 669 25.67 -14.80 7.18
CA ARG A 669 25.21 -13.59 6.49
C ARG A 669 25.88 -12.31 7.01
N GLN A 670 26.15 -12.24 8.32
CA GLN A 670 26.82 -11.09 8.94
C GLN A 670 28.31 -11.06 8.61
N GLU A 671 28.98 -12.21 8.62
CA GLU A 671 30.41 -12.39 8.28
C GLU A 671 30.74 -12.05 6.82
N MET A 672 29.77 -12.13 5.90
CA MET A 672 29.99 -11.81 4.49
C MET A 672 30.48 -10.38 4.26
N ASN A 673 29.88 -9.40 4.95
CA ASN A 673 30.17 -8.00 4.74
C ASN A 673 31.61 -7.60 5.07
N PRO A 674 32.18 -7.95 6.24
CA PRO A 674 33.58 -7.72 6.52
C PRO A 674 34.49 -8.52 5.59
N ASN A 675 34.14 -9.76 5.23
CA ASN A 675 34.96 -10.58 4.34
C ASN A 675 35.18 -9.90 2.98
N PHE A 676 34.12 -9.42 2.31
CA PHE A 676 34.26 -8.68 1.05
C PHE A 676 35.10 -7.40 1.18
N ARG A 677 35.03 -6.72 2.33
CA ARG A 677 35.84 -5.51 2.58
C ARG A 677 37.32 -5.82 2.81
N MET A 678 37.62 -6.98 3.39
CA MET A 678 38.98 -7.40 3.72
C MET A 678 39.71 -8.02 2.53
N THR A 679 39.01 -8.80 1.70
CA THR A 679 39.59 -9.49 0.54
C THR A 679 39.71 -8.54 -0.66
N GLU A 680 38.58 -8.12 -1.23
CA GLU A 680 38.55 -7.25 -2.41
C GLU A 680 37.36 -6.26 -2.39
N PRO A 681 37.59 -4.99 -1.97
CA PRO A 681 36.55 -3.96 -1.94
C PRO A 681 35.91 -3.66 -3.31
N PHE A 682 36.61 -3.99 -4.40
CA PHE A 682 36.17 -3.80 -5.78
C PHE A 682 35.52 -5.05 -6.41
N ASN A 683 35.21 -6.07 -5.60
CA ASN A 683 34.49 -7.25 -6.09
C ASN A 683 33.15 -6.82 -6.72
N PRO A 684 32.83 -7.24 -7.96
CA PRO A 684 31.58 -6.91 -8.65
C PRO A 684 30.31 -7.18 -7.83
N VAL A 685 30.25 -8.33 -7.13
CA VAL A 685 29.13 -8.75 -6.28
C VAL A 685 28.96 -7.78 -5.10
N HIS A 686 30.09 -7.36 -4.51
CA HIS A 686 30.10 -6.35 -3.46
C HIS A 686 29.60 -5.01 -3.99
N ILE A 687 30.13 -4.52 -5.12
CA ILE A 687 29.71 -3.23 -5.68
C ILE A 687 28.20 -3.24 -6.01
N MET A 688 27.67 -4.32 -6.60
CA MET A 688 26.25 -4.44 -6.95
C MET A 688 25.31 -4.36 -5.74
N SER A 689 25.62 -5.13 -4.70
CA SER A 689 24.81 -5.20 -3.49
C SER A 689 24.93 -3.93 -2.63
N PHE A 690 26.16 -3.44 -2.40
CA PHE A 690 26.42 -2.34 -1.46
C PHE A 690 26.12 -0.95 -2.04
N SER A 691 26.25 -0.77 -3.36
CA SER A 691 25.75 0.45 -4.01
C SER A 691 24.22 0.58 -3.89
N GLY A 692 23.52 -0.53 -3.64
CA GLY A 692 22.06 -0.61 -3.70
C GLY A 692 21.51 -0.62 -5.13
N ALA A 693 22.36 -0.90 -6.13
CA ALA A 693 21.98 -0.95 -7.53
C ALA A 693 21.18 -2.22 -7.86
N ARG A 694 21.66 -3.38 -7.42
CA ARG A 694 21.01 -4.68 -7.63
C ARG A 694 21.54 -5.71 -6.65
N GLY A 695 20.64 -6.52 -6.09
CA GLY A 695 20.99 -7.54 -5.12
C GLY A 695 20.67 -7.10 -3.70
N ASN A 696 20.14 -8.01 -2.90
CA ASN A 696 20.03 -7.87 -1.46
C ASN A 696 21.11 -8.72 -0.78
N ALA A 697 21.54 -8.36 0.43
CA ALA A 697 22.47 -9.16 1.23
C ALA A 697 22.00 -10.62 1.36
N SER A 698 20.70 -10.87 1.49
CA SER A 698 20.11 -12.22 1.50
C SER A 698 20.30 -12.99 0.18
N GLN A 699 20.29 -12.30 -0.97
CA GLN A 699 20.52 -12.94 -2.27
C GLN A 699 22.00 -13.27 -2.46
N VAL A 700 22.90 -12.39 -2.02
CA VAL A 700 24.34 -12.68 -2.00
C VAL A 700 24.64 -13.86 -1.07
N HIS A 701 23.97 -13.91 0.09
CA HIS A 701 24.08 -15.03 1.03
C HIS A 701 23.69 -16.38 0.42
N GLN A 702 22.64 -16.42 -0.40
CA GLN A 702 22.26 -17.64 -1.12
C GLN A 702 23.29 -18.08 -2.18
N LEU A 703 24.05 -17.12 -2.75
CA LEU A 703 25.07 -17.41 -3.74
C LEU A 703 26.35 -17.96 -3.11
N VAL A 704 26.77 -17.41 -1.97
CA VAL A 704 28.12 -17.58 -1.41
C VAL A 704 28.13 -18.25 -0.03
N GLY A 705 27.11 -18.01 0.79
CA GLY A 705 26.98 -18.56 2.13
C GLY A 705 26.33 -19.92 2.12
N MET A 706 25.04 -19.96 2.43
CA MET A 706 24.18 -21.15 2.36
C MET A 706 22.76 -20.73 1.97
N ARG A 707 21.98 -21.65 1.39
CA ARG A 707 20.59 -21.36 1.06
C ARG A 707 19.66 -21.43 2.28
N GLY A 708 20.01 -22.27 3.26
CA GLY A 708 19.35 -22.33 4.56
C GLY A 708 18.02 -23.09 4.56
N LEU A 709 17.13 -22.71 5.46
CA LEU A 709 15.86 -23.40 5.69
C LEU A 709 14.78 -23.01 4.67
N MET A 710 13.94 -24.00 4.31
CA MET A 710 12.84 -23.88 3.35
C MET A 710 11.49 -24.21 3.96
N SER A 711 10.44 -23.59 3.44
CA SER A 711 9.06 -23.94 3.75
C SER A 711 8.50 -24.98 2.78
N ASP A 712 7.69 -25.90 3.30
CA ASP A 712 6.85 -26.79 2.51
C ASP A 712 5.68 -26.02 1.83
N PRO A 713 4.87 -26.68 0.97
CA PRO A 713 3.70 -26.04 0.37
C PRO A 713 2.68 -25.52 1.39
N GLN A 714 2.58 -26.14 2.57
CA GLN A 714 1.68 -25.70 3.65
C GLN A 714 2.21 -24.49 4.43
N GLY A 715 3.51 -24.17 4.31
CA GLY A 715 4.19 -23.09 5.04
C GLY A 715 4.84 -23.54 6.34
N GLN A 716 4.90 -24.84 6.59
CA GLN A 716 5.67 -25.43 7.66
C GLN A 716 7.15 -25.49 7.26
N MET A 717 8.03 -25.30 8.23
CA MET A 717 9.47 -25.36 8.01
C MET A 717 9.91 -26.82 7.88
N ILE A 718 10.70 -27.11 6.86
CA ILE A 718 11.34 -28.40 6.67
C ILE A 718 12.57 -28.46 7.59
N ASP A 719 12.72 -29.55 8.33
CA ASP A 719 13.81 -29.77 9.28
C ASP A 719 15.18 -29.98 8.62
N LEU A 720 15.19 -30.33 7.33
CA LEU A 720 16.37 -30.49 6.49
C LEU A 720 16.77 -29.14 5.85
N PRO A 721 17.84 -28.48 6.32
CA PRO A 721 18.37 -27.26 5.72
C PRO A 721 19.14 -27.55 4.44
N ILE A 722 19.23 -26.56 3.56
CA ILE A 722 20.11 -26.58 2.39
C ILE A 722 21.44 -25.93 2.78
N GLN A 723 22.44 -26.75 3.05
CA GLN A 723 23.77 -26.32 3.48
C GLN A 723 24.59 -25.76 2.31
N SER A 724 24.36 -26.31 1.12
CA SER A 724 25.05 -25.93 -0.10
C SER A 724 24.63 -24.53 -0.58
N ASN A 725 25.53 -23.82 -1.26
CA ASN A 725 25.22 -22.57 -1.94
C ASN A 725 25.08 -22.78 -3.46
N LEU A 726 24.64 -21.74 -4.17
CA LEU A 726 24.46 -21.84 -5.63
C LEU A 726 25.79 -21.94 -6.40
N ARG A 727 26.92 -21.56 -5.80
CA ARG A 727 28.26 -21.72 -6.40
C ARG A 727 28.73 -23.18 -6.35
N GLU A 728 28.55 -23.85 -5.20
CA GLU A 728 28.89 -25.25 -4.95
C GLU A 728 27.97 -26.20 -5.72
N GLY A 729 26.72 -25.78 -5.94
CA GLY A 729 25.67 -26.60 -6.54
C GLY A 729 24.78 -27.27 -5.49
N LEU A 730 23.56 -27.63 -5.87
CA LEU A 730 22.60 -28.28 -4.98
C LEU A 730 22.51 -29.77 -5.31
N SER A 731 22.45 -30.61 -4.28
CA SER A 731 22.08 -32.02 -4.45
C SER A 731 20.64 -32.18 -4.95
N LEU A 732 20.28 -33.35 -5.47
CA LEU A 732 18.92 -33.62 -5.96
C LEU A 732 17.87 -33.37 -4.87
N THR A 733 18.14 -33.79 -3.64
CA THR A 733 17.23 -33.62 -2.49
C THR A 733 17.08 -32.14 -2.13
N GLU A 734 18.19 -31.40 -2.01
CA GLU A 734 18.16 -29.96 -1.73
C GLU A 734 17.44 -29.17 -2.83
N TYR A 735 17.64 -29.57 -4.10
CA TYR A 735 16.97 -28.94 -5.24
C TYR A 735 15.45 -29.17 -5.21
N ILE A 736 14.99 -30.39 -4.91
CA ILE A 736 13.56 -30.70 -4.76
C ILE A 736 12.95 -29.91 -3.59
N ILE A 737 13.62 -29.85 -2.44
CA ILE A 737 13.16 -29.07 -1.27
C ILE A 737 13.03 -27.58 -1.64
N SER A 738 14.01 -27.04 -2.35
CA SER A 738 13.99 -25.66 -2.86
C SER A 738 12.82 -25.41 -3.83
N CYS A 739 12.43 -26.41 -4.63
CA CYS A 739 11.34 -26.29 -5.59
C CYS A 739 9.97 -26.08 -4.93
N TYR A 740 9.73 -26.66 -3.75
CA TYR A 740 8.48 -26.45 -3.02
C TYR A 740 8.28 -24.98 -2.62
N GLY A 741 9.30 -24.38 -2.00
CA GLY A 741 9.29 -22.97 -1.62
C GLY A 741 9.19 -22.04 -2.83
N ALA A 742 9.93 -22.33 -3.90
CA ALA A 742 9.88 -21.54 -5.14
C ALA A 742 8.50 -21.58 -5.81
N ARG A 743 7.92 -22.78 -5.98
CA ARG A 743 6.60 -22.95 -6.60
C ARG A 743 5.51 -22.27 -5.77
N LYS A 744 5.56 -22.42 -4.45
CA LYS A 744 4.63 -21.74 -3.54
C LYS A 744 4.75 -20.23 -3.71
N GLY A 745 5.96 -19.68 -3.72
CA GLY A 745 6.19 -18.26 -3.92
C GLY A 745 5.58 -17.72 -5.22
N VAL A 746 5.74 -18.43 -6.34
CA VAL A 746 5.14 -18.06 -7.64
C VAL A 746 3.61 -18.11 -7.59
N VAL A 747 3.04 -19.15 -6.98
CA VAL A 747 1.57 -19.30 -6.85
C VAL A 747 0.98 -18.22 -5.93
N ASP A 748 1.58 -17.98 -4.76
CA ASP A 748 1.14 -16.94 -3.82
C ASP A 748 1.21 -15.55 -4.47
N THR A 749 2.27 -15.28 -5.25
CA THR A 749 2.42 -14.04 -6.03
C THR A 749 1.26 -13.87 -7.02
N ALA A 750 0.89 -14.93 -7.75
CA ALA A 750 -0.19 -14.87 -8.74
C ALA A 750 -1.59 -14.73 -8.10
N VAL A 751 -1.84 -15.38 -6.96
CA VAL A 751 -3.16 -15.36 -6.30
C VAL A 751 -3.36 -14.08 -5.50
N ARG A 752 -2.40 -13.69 -4.64
CA ARG A 752 -2.57 -12.59 -3.67
C ARG A 752 -2.50 -11.20 -4.28
N THR A 753 -1.96 -11.06 -5.49
CA THR A 753 -2.04 -9.80 -6.24
C THR A 753 -3.49 -9.38 -6.50
N SER A 754 -4.40 -10.35 -6.66
CA SER A 754 -5.83 -10.08 -6.79
C SER A 754 -6.44 -9.49 -5.51
N ASP A 755 -6.05 -10.00 -4.34
CA ASP A 755 -6.54 -9.52 -3.03
C ASP A 755 -6.08 -8.09 -2.75
N ALA A 756 -4.81 -7.79 -3.00
CA ALA A 756 -4.26 -6.45 -2.81
C ALA A 756 -4.88 -5.43 -3.80
N GLY A 757 -5.13 -5.85 -5.04
CA GLY A 757 -5.88 -5.06 -6.02
C GLY A 757 -7.33 -4.81 -5.59
N TYR A 758 -8.01 -5.83 -5.05
CA TYR A 758 -9.36 -5.71 -4.52
C TYR A 758 -9.42 -4.78 -3.30
N LEU A 759 -8.47 -4.87 -2.37
CA LEU A 759 -8.36 -3.97 -1.23
C LEU A 759 -8.18 -2.52 -1.70
N THR A 760 -7.27 -2.28 -2.65
CA THR A 760 -7.05 -0.94 -3.23
C THR A 760 -8.33 -0.36 -3.81
N ARG A 761 -9.08 -1.18 -4.55
CA ARG A 761 -10.38 -0.80 -5.09
C ARG A 761 -11.37 -0.41 -4.00
N ARG A 762 -11.53 -1.24 -2.95
CA ARG A 762 -12.45 -0.93 -1.84
C ARG A 762 -12.06 0.35 -1.11
N LEU A 763 -10.76 0.56 -0.91
CA LEU A 763 -10.25 1.80 -0.32
C LEU A 763 -10.68 2.99 -1.18
N VAL A 764 -10.41 2.96 -2.49
CA VAL A 764 -10.79 4.02 -3.43
C VAL A 764 -12.31 4.26 -3.45
N GLU A 765 -13.14 3.21 -3.45
CA GLU A 765 -14.61 3.32 -3.42
C GLU A 765 -15.10 4.10 -2.19
N VAL A 766 -14.46 3.90 -1.02
CA VAL A 766 -14.80 4.62 0.22
C VAL A 766 -14.32 6.07 0.16
N VAL A 767 -13.10 6.33 -0.34
CA VAL A 767 -12.45 7.65 -0.22
C VAL A 767 -12.61 8.56 -1.45
N GLN A 768 -13.18 8.08 -2.57
CA GLN A 768 -13.25 8.83 -3.84
C GLN A 768 -13.90 10.21 -3.74
N HIS A 769 -14.83 10.40 -2.81
CA HIS A 769 -15.56 11.66 -2.64
C HIS A 769 -14.76 12.70 -1.83
N ILE A 770 -13.64 12.30 -1.21
CA ILE A 770 -12.82 13.15 -0.35
C ILE A 770 -11.89 14.02 -1.22
N VAL A 771 -12.29 15.27 -1.38
CA VAL A 771 -11.58 16.30 -2.17
C VAL A 771 -11.30 17.52 -1.30
N VAL A 772 -10.22 18.25 -1.58
CA VAL A 772 -9.93 19.53 -0.93
C VAL A 772 -10.82 20.63 -1.52
N ARG A 773 -11.74 21.19 -0.74
CA ARG A 773 -12.70 22.20 -1.24
C ARG A 773 -12.51 23.61 -0.68
N ARG A 774 -11.99 23.74 0.53
CA ARG A 774 -11.80 25.05 1.20
C ARG A 774 -10.41 25.15 1.79
N THR A 775 -9.96 26.38 2.01
CA THR A 775 -8.67 26.68 2.65
C THR A 775 -8.67 26.29 4.14
N ASP A 776 -9.63 26.79 4.91
CA ASP A 776 -9.77 26.52 6.35
C ASP A 776 -11.20 26.11 6.71
N CYS A 777 -11.34 25.15 7.64
CA CYS A 777 -12.63 24.77 8.25
C CYS A 777 -12.89 25.48 9.60
N GLY A 778 -11.91 26.23 10.11
CA GLY A 778 -11.99 26.97 11.37
C GLY A 778 -11.84 26.11 12.63
N THR A 779 -11.55 24.81 12.51
CA THR A 779 -11.39 23.92 13.68
C THR A 779 -10.21 24.36 14.55
N THR A 780 -10.42 24.41 15.86
CA THR A 780 -9.37 24.56 16.89
C THR A 780 -8.87 23.22 17.40
N ARG A 781 -9.52 22.12 17.02
CA ARG A 781 -9.12 20.78 17.45
C ARG A 781 -7.86 20.35 16.71
N GLY A 782 -6.93 19.78 17.45
CA GLY A 782 -5.68 19.24 16.94
C GLY A 782 -5.29 17.98 17.70
N ILE A 783 -4.36 17.23 17.14
CA ILE A 783 -3.77 16.04 17.75
C ILE A 783 -2.40 16.43 18.29
N SER A 784 -2.13 16.14 19.57
CA SER A 784 -0.84 16.42 20.19
C SER A 784 0.18 15.31 19.87
N VAL A 785 1.35 15.70 19.37
CA VAL A 785 2.48 14.81 19.09
C VAL A 785 3.66 15.21 19.98
N SER A 786 4.20 14.28 20.76
CA SER A 786 5.30 14.53 21.69
C SER A 786 6.45 13.55 21.52
N SER A 787 7.69 14.05 21.57
CA SER A 787 8.92 13.23 21.58
C SER A 787 9.26 12.63 22.95
N ARG A 788 8.59 13.07 24.03
CA ARG A 788 8.98 12.81 25.44
C ARG A 788 9.03 11.33 25.88
N ASN A 789 8.42 10.39 25.17
CA ASN A 789 8.28 9.02 25.66
C ASN A 789 9.48 8.09 25.41
N GLY A 790 10.61 8.55 24.87
CA GLY A 790 11.82 7.72 24.64
C GLY A 790 11.64 6.55 23.64
N MET A 791 10.41 6.23 23.25
CA MET A 791 10.03 5.12 22.37
C MET A 791 9.95 5.49 20.88
N ILE A 792 9.94 6.77 20.53
CA ILE A 792 9.83 7.21 19.13
C ILE A 792 11.20 7.70 18.68
N PRO A 793 11.87 6.99 17.74
CA PRO A 793 13.08 7.48 17.10
C PRO A 793 12.85 8.89 16.55
N GLU A 794 13.81 9.81 16.75
CA GLU A 794 13.72 11.22 16.29
C GLU A 794 13.30 11.32 14.82
N ARG A 795 13.72 10.35 14.00
CA ARG A 795 13.36 10.24 12.58
C ARG A 795 11.85 10.12 12.33
N ILE A 796 11.14 9.33 13.14
CA ILE A 796 9.68 9.13 13.02
C ILE A 796 8.94 10.39 13.48
N PHE A 797 9.44 11.04 14.54
CA PHE A 797 8.90 12.31 15.01
C PHE A 797 9.01 13.41 13.93
N ILE A 798 10.16 13.49 13.27
CA ILE A 798 10.39 14.41 12.14
C ILE A 798 9.44 14.11 10.98
N GLN A 799 9.34 12.85 10.55
CA GLN A 799 8.47 12.44 9.44
C GLN A 799 6.99 12.73 9.72
N THR A 800 6.55 12.63 10.97
CA THR A 800 5.15 12.88 11.33
C THR A 800 4.79 14.37 11.27
N LEU A 801 5.74 15.25 11.63
CA LEU A 801 5.53 16.70 11.71
C LEU A 801 5.73 17.41 10.38
N ILE A 802 6.68 16.97 9.55
CA ILE A 802 6.98 17.61 8.27
C ILE A 802 5.71 17.65 7.40
N GLY A 803 5.40 18.84 6.90
CA GLY A 803 4.26 19.07 6.01
C GLY A 803 2.90 19.12 6.69
N ARG A 804 2.83 19.03 8.02
CA ARG A 804 1.60 19.31 8.78
C ARG A 804 1.48 20.79 9.12
N VAL A 805 0.31 21.19 9.61
CA VAL A 805 -0.01 22.58 9.99
C VAL A 805 -0.30 22.64 11.48
N LEU A 806 0.20 23.68 12.15
CA LEU A 806 -0.02 23.90 13.57
C LEU A 806 -1.47 24.25 13.91
N ALA A 807 -2.04 23.59 14.91
CA ALA A 807 -3.37 23.89 15.43
C ALA A 807 -3.34 25.05 16.45
N ASP A 808 -2.26 25.14 17.24
CA ASP A 808 -2.08 26.12 18.30
C ASP A 808 -0.72 26.84 18.19
N ASN A 809 -0.65 28.03 18.79
CA ASN A 809 0.59 28.80 18.89
C ASN A 809 1.58 28.09 19.83
N ILE A 810 2.85 28.03 19.44
CA ILE A 810 3.91 27.46 20.27
C ILE A 810 4.72 28.59 20.88
N TYR A 811 4.77 28.62 22.21
CA TYR A 811 5.53 29.60 22.97
C TYR A 811 6.71 28.95 23.68
N MET A 812 7.80 29.71 23.81
CA MET A 812 8.92 29.41 24.69
C MET A 812 9.02 30.57 25.68
N GLY A 813 8.55 30.35 26.91
CA GLY A 813 8.33 31.43 27.87
C GLY A 813 7.34 32.46 27.30
N LEU A 814 7.79 33.71 27.14
CA LEU A 814 7.00 34.80 26.57
C LEU A 814 7.16 34.95 25.04
N ARG A 815 8.07 34.21 24.40
CA ARG A 815 8.38 34.35 22.98
C ARG A 815 7.61 33.33 22.12
N CYS A 816 6.82 33.81 21.16
CA CYS A 816 6.17 32.95 20.18
C CYS A 816 7.19 32.43 19.16
N ILE A 817 7.34 31.11 19.05
CA ILE A 817 8.25 30.46 18.10
C ILE A 817 7.55 30.24 16.76
N ALA A 818 6.29 29.81 16.80
CA ALA A 818 5.49 29.49 15.63
C ALA A 818 4.02 29.81 15.91
N THR A 819 3.35 30.36 14.91
CA THR A 819 1.95 30.76 15.00
C THR A 819 1.04 29.64 14.51
N ARG A 820 -0.21 29.64 14.97
CA ARG A 820 -1.29 28.80 14.49
C ARG A 820 -1.43 28.94 12.97
N ASN A 821 -1.84 27.86 12.32
CA ASN A 821 -2.00 27.76 10.87
C ASN A 821 -0.69 27.91 10.07
N GLN A 822 0.47 27.96 10.74
CA GLN A 822 1.77 27.90 10.07
C GLN A 822 2.10 26.47 9.69
N ASP A 823 2.65 26.30 8.50
CA ASP A 823 3.10 25.02 7.96
C ASP A 823 4.46 24.62 8.54
N ILE A 824 4.62 23.34 8.84
CA ILE A 824 5.80 22.81 9.53
C ILE A 824 6.84 22.33 8.50
N GLY A 825 7.81 23.20 8.21
CA GLY A 825 8.97 22.88 7.37
C GLY A 825 10.20 22.38 8.16
N ILE A 826 11.25 21.95 7.45
CA ILE A 826 12.50 21.42 8.04
C ILE A 826 13.12 22.40 9.06
N GLY A 827 13.09 23.70 8.77
CA GLY A 827 13.65 24.74 9.63
C GLY A 827 12.93 24.85 10.98
N LEU A 828 11.60 24.75 10.98
CA LEU A 828 10.80 24.78 12.21
C LEU A 828 10.99 23.51 13.03
N VAL A 829 11.03 22.34 12.37
CA VAL A 829 11.25 21.05 13.04
C VAL A 829 12.62 21.01 13.73
N ASN A 830 13.67 21.48 13.06
CA ASN A 830 15.01 21.54 13.66
C ASN A 830 15.06 22.42 14.92
N ARG A 831 14.30 23.52 14.92
CA ARG A 831 14.12 24.34 16.12
C ARG A 831 13.39 23.55 17.21
N PHE A 832 12.28 22.88 16.90
CA PHE A 832 11.54 22.08 17.89
C PHE A 832 12.38 20.96 18.53
N ILE A 833 13.23 20.28 17.74
CA ILE A 833 14.16 19.26 18.26
C ILE A 833 15.16 19.88 19.22
N THR A 834 15.80 20.99 18.80
CA THR A 834 16.83 21.67 19.60
C THR A 834 16.27 22.14 20.94
N PHE A 835 15.02 22.58 20.97
CA PHE A 835 14.38 23.14 22.15
C PHE A 835 13.66 22.10 23.03
N ARG A 836 13.65 20.80 22.67
CA ARG A 836 12.93 19.71 23.39
C ARG A 836 11.53 20.14 23.87
N THR A 837 10.75 20.73 22.97
CA THR A 837 9.51 21.43 23.33
C THR A 837 8.37 20.49 23.75
N GLN A 838 7.39 21.10 24.44
CA GLN A 838 6.06 20.59 24.80
C GLN A 838 5.36 19.81 23.67
N PRO A 839 4.32 19.00 23.97
CA PRO A 839 3.49 18.36 22.95
C PRO A 839 3.02 19.36 21.88
N ILE A 840 3.29 19.05 20.62
CA ILE A 840 2.96 19.91 19.47
C ILE A 840 1.57 19.53 18.96
N SER A 841 0.62 20.48 18.99
CA SER A 841 -0.74 20.29 18.48
C SER A 841 -0.79 20.52 16.96
N ILE A 842 -1.08 19.47 16.19
CA ILE A 842 -1.19 19.51 14.72
C ILE A 842 -2.63 19.36 14.25
N ARG A 843 -2.97 20.03 13.15
CA ARG A 843 -4.25 19.84 12.46
C ARG A 843 -4.20 18.56 11.64
N THR A 844 -5.32 17.85 11.58
CA THR A 844 -5.41 16.56 10.87
C THR A 844 -6.74 16.43 10.11
N PRO A 845 -6.82 15.56 9.10
CA PRO A 845 -8.08 15.24 8.43
C PRO A 845 -9.18 14.79 9.39
N PHE A 846 -8.82 14.04 10.44
CA PHE A 846 -9.75 13.54 11.46
C PHE A 846 -10.40 14.64 12.31
N THR A 847 -9.74 15.79 12.44
CA THR A 847 -10.24 16.93 13.23
C THR A 847 -10.96 17.98 12.37
N CYS A 848 -11.10 17.73 11.06
CA CYS A 848 -11.82 18.59 10.14
C CYS A 848 -13.32 18.64 10.49
N ARG A 849 -13.92 19.83 10.41
CA ARG A 849 -15.35 20.02 10.74
C ARG A 849 -16.31 19.41 9.70
N SER A 850 -15.83 19.16 8.49
CA SER A 850 -16.63 18.62 7.40
C SER A 850 -16.54 17.10 7.33
N THR A 851 -17.67 16.45 7.06
CA THR A 851 -17.77 14.99 6.88
C THR A 851 -17.53 14.54 5.44
N SER A 852 -17.72 15.43 4.45
CA SER A 852 -17.68 15.09 3.02
C SER A 852 -16.46 15.60 2.26
N TRP A 853 -15.69 16.54 2.83
CA TRP A 853 -14.54 17.18 2.18
C TRP A 853 -13.50 17.59 3.21
N ILE A 854 -12.25 17.79 2.79
CA ILE A 854 -11.15 18.17 3.69
C ILE A 854 -10.67 19.60 3.40
N CYS A 855 -10.27 20.33 4.44
CA CYS A 855 -9.69 21.66 4.30
C CYS A 855 -8.19 21.61 3.97
N ARG A 856 -7.67 22.57 3.21
CA ARG A 856 -6.24 22.69 2.84
C ARG A 856 -5.33 22.61 4.06
N LEU A 857 -5.64 23.36 5.11
CA LEU A 857 -4.86 23.39 6.35
C LEU A 857 -4.97 22.11 7.20
N CYS A 858 -6.07 21.38 7.08
CA CYS A 858 -6.30 20.13 7.81
C CYS A 858 -5.50 18.98 7.19
N TYR A 859 -5.29 19.03 5.87
CA TYR A 859 -4.46 18.08 5.14
C TYR A 859 -2.96 18.42 5.29
N GLY A 860 -2.60 19.67 4.97
CA GLY A 860 -1.23 20.17 5.00
C GLY A 860 -0.57 20.26 3.61
N ARG A 861 0.72 19.94 3.55
CA ARG A 861 1.53 19.97 2.32
C ARG A 861 1.27 18.75 1.45
N SER A 862 1.25 18.97 0.14
CA SER A 862 1.27 17.87 -0.83
C SER A 862 2.69 17.29 -0.89
N PRO A 863 2.86 15.95 -0.80
CA PRO A 863 4.16 15.30 -0.89
C PRO A 863 4.84 15.51 -2.25
N THR A 864 4.07 15.84 -3.30
CA THR A 864 4.60 15.98 -4.65
C THR A 864 5.23 17.34 -4.89
N HIS A 865 4.60 18.45 -4.46
CA HIS A 865 5.07 19.80 -4.79
C HIS A 865 5.84 20.47 -3.65
N GLY A 866 5.79 19.93 -2.42
CA GLY A 866 6.43 20.54 -1.25
C GLY A 866 5.68 21.76 -0.69
N ASP A 867 4.66 22.23 -1.40
CA ASP A 867 3.75 23.31 -1.00
C ASP A 867 2.44 22.79 -0.38
N LEU A 868 1.65 23.69 0.21
CA LEU A 868 0.30 23.36 0.69
C LEU A 868 -0.59 22.87 -0.46
N VAL A 869 -1.35 21.80 -0.22
CA VAL A 869 -2.22 21.13 -1.21
C VAL A 869 -3.13 22.11 -1.97
N GLU A 870 -3.36 21.89 -3.26
CA GLU A 870 -4.21 22.79 -4.05
C GLU A 870 -5.70 22.54 -3.84
N LEU A 871 -6.53 23.55 -4.11
CA LEU A 871 -7.99 23.40 -4.07
C LEU A 871 -8.43 22.56 -5.28
N GLY A 872 -9.28 21.57 -5.04
CA GLY A 872 -9.75 20.62 -6.05
C GLY A 872 -8.97 19.31 -6.10
N GLU A 873 -7.86 19.18 -5.36
CA GLU A 873 -7.06 17.95 -5.37
C GLU A 873 -7.80 16.78 -4.69
N ALA A 874 -7.87 15.65 -5.39
CA ALA A 874 -8.55 14.42 -4.94
C ALA A 874 -7.68 13.60 -3.98
N VAL A 875 -7.43 14.16 -2.79
CA VAL A 875 -6.56 13.57 -1.76
C VAL A 875 -7.01 12.18 -1.29
N GLY A 876 -8.32 11.88 -1.34
CA GLY A 876 -8.83 10.55 -1.02
C GLY A 876 -8.26 9.49 -1.96
N ILE A 877 -8.34 9.70 -3.27
CA ILE A 877 -7.83 8.74 -4.27
C ILE A 877 -6.33 8.56 -4.12
N ILE A 878 -5.59 9.65 -3.89
CA ILE A 878 -4.13 9.61 -3.63
C ILE A 878 -3.83 8.75 -2.41
N ALA A 879 -4.59 8.89 -1.31
CA ALA A 879 -4.40 8.09 -0.12
C ALA A 879 -4.71 6.59 -0.36
N GLY A 880 -5.81 6.29 -1.05
CA GLY A 880 -6.17 4.91 -1.41
C GLY A 880 -5.10 4.22 -2.24
N GLN A 881 -4.56 4.90 -3.25
CA GLN A 881 -3.46 4.41 -4.08
C GLN A 881 -2.15 4.28 -3.30
N SER A 882 -1.84 5.24 -2.43
CA SER A 882 -0.59 5.26 -1.64
C SER A 882 -0.53 4.13 -0.61
N ILE A 883 -1.67 3.57 -0.21
CA ILE A 883 -1.76 2.37 0.64
C ILE A 883 -1.77 1.10 -0.23
N GLY A 884 -2.52 1.13 -1.34
CA GLY A 884 -2.70 -0.01 -2.24
C GLY A 884 -1.44 -0.44 -2.98
N GLU A 885 -0.69 0.51 -3.55
CA GLU A 885 0.51 0.22 -4.34
C GLU A 885 1.59 -0.51 -3.53
N PRO A 886 2.00 -0.04 -2.34
CA PRO A 886 2.96 -0.77 -1.52
C PRO A 886 2.42 -2.13 -1.08
N GLY A 887 1.11 -2.24 -0.81
CA GLY A 887 0.47 -3.52 -0.45
C GLY A 887 0.63 -4.57 -1.55
N THR A 888 0.33 -4.22 -2.80
CA THR A 888 0.56 -5.11 -3.94
C THR A 888 2.05 -5.44 -4.13
N GLN A 889 2.94 -4.46 -3.99
CA GLN A 889 4.39 -4.70 -4.15
C GLN A 889 5.00 -5.55 -3.05
N LEU A 890 4.54 -5.40 -1.80
CA LEU A 890 4.99 -6.23 -0.69
C LEU A 890 4.62 -7.68 -0.92
N THR A 891 3.39 -7.95 -1.38
CA THR A 891 3.00 -9.31 -1.75
C THR A 891 3.88 -9.89 -2.85
N LEU A 892 4.26 -9.11 -3.88
CA LEU A 892 5.20 -9.59 -4.90
C LEU A 892 6.59 -9.88 -4.29
N ARG A 893 7.18 -8.91 -3.58
CA ARG A 893 8.58 -8.99 -3.11
C ARG A 893 8.84 -10.03 -2.02
N THR A 894 7.90 -10.27 -1.10
CA THR A 894 8.11 -11.22 0.01
C THR A 894 8.12 -12.67 -0.45
N PHE A 895 7.51 -12.99 -1.59
CA PHE A 895 7.35 -14.37 -2.06
C PHE A 895 8.35 -14.74 -3.18
N HIS A 896 8.97 -13.76 -3.83
CA HIS A 896 10.09 -13.99 -4.75
C HIS A 896 11.37 -14.49 -4.06
N THR A 897 11.46 -14.48 -2.72
CA THR A 897 12.55 -15.12 -1.97
C THR A 897 12.46 -16.65 -1.96
N GLY A 898 11.44 -17.24 -2.60
CA GLY A 898 11.38 -18.67 -2.91
C GLY A 898 11.23 -19.57 -1.68
N GLY A 899 10.55 -19.09 -0.64
CA GLY A 899 10.32 -19.85 0.59
C GLY A 899 11.52 -19.90 1.56
N VAL A 900 12.59 -19.13 1.29
CA VAL A 900 13.71 -18.98 2.22
C VAL A 900 13.26 -18.19 3.44
N PHE A 901 13.44 -18.79 4.62
CA PHE A 901 13.03 -18.19 5.87
C PHE A 901 13.96 -17.04 6.26
N THR A 902 13.48 -15.81 6.09
CA THR A 902 14.05 -14.62 6.72
C THR A 902 13.21 -14.33 7.96
N GLY A 903 13.52 -15.02 9.06
CA GLY A 903 12.85 -14.80 10.34
C GLY A 903 12.82 -13.31 10.72
N GLY A 904 11.78 -12.90 11.45
CA GLY A 904 11.81 -11.59 12.12
C GLY A 904 12.93 -11.61 13.16
N THR A 905 13.90 -10.71 13.02
CA THR A 905 14.91 -10.47 14.06
C THR A 905 14.17 -10.07 15.33
N ALA A 906 14.21 -10.93 16.35
CA ALA A 906 13.97 -10.45 17.71
C ALA A 906 15.08 -9.45 18.01
N GLU A 907 14.72 -8.23 18.35
CA GLU A 907 15.71 -7.21 18.71
C GLU A 907 16.30 -7.61 20.07
N HIS A 908 17.60 -7.88 20.08
CA HIS A 908 18.31 -8.24 21.30
C HIS A 908 18.88 -6.97 21.91
N VAL A 909 18.54 -6.70 23.16
CA VAL A 909 19.17 -5.65 23.95
C VAL A 909 20.43 -6.25 24.57
N ARG A 910 21.57 -5.61 24.34
CA ARG A 910 22.87 -6.01 24.89
C ARG A 910 23.33 -5.05 25.98
N ALA A 911 24.10 -5.55 26.95
CA ALA A 911 24.72 -4.74 27.98
C ALA A 911 25.77 -3.80 27.35
N PRO A 912 25.69 -2.47 27.57
CA PRO A 912 26.63 -1.50 27.02
C PRO A 912 28.00 -1.52 27.72
N SER A 913 28.10 -2.08 28.92
CA SER A 913 29.32 -2.16 29.72
C SER A 913 29.23 -3.28 30.75
N ASN A 914 30.38 -3.69 31.30
CA ASN A 914 30.43 -4.62 32.41
C ASN A 914 29.79 -4.01 33.66
N GLY A 915 28.92 -4.75 34.35
CA GLY A 915 28.28 -4.27 35.58
C GLY A 915 27.21 -5.20 36.14
N LYS A 916 26.64 -4.83 37.29
CA LYS A 916 25.51 -5.56 37.89
C LYS A 916 24.19 -4.98 37.43
N ILE A 917 23.27 -5.85 37.01
CA ILE A 917 21.92 -5.47 36.59
C ILE A 917 20.98 -5.36 37.79
N LYS A 918 20.24 -4.26 37.89
CA LYS A 918 19.13 -4.09 38.84
C LYS A 918 17.86 -3.65 38.11
N PHE A 919 16.75 -4.29 38.43
CA PHE A 919 15.42 -3.97 37.93
C PHE A 919 14.33 -4.33 38.96
N ASN A 920 13.14 -3.76 38.82
CA ASN A 920 12.04 -4.01 39.76
C ASN A 920 11.41 -5.39 39.51
N LYS A 921 11.60 -6.34 40.43
CA LYS A 921 11.06 -7.71 40.37
C LYS A 921 9.53 -7.77 40.25
N GLY A 922 8.80 -6.78 40.76
CA GLY A 922 7.32 -6.77 40.76
C GLY A 922 6.68 -6.58 39.37
N LEU A 923 7.47 -6.17 38.37
CA LEU A 923 7.03 -5.85 37.01
C LEU A 923 7.32 -6.95 35.97
N VAL A 924 7.95 -8.06 36.41
CA VAL A 924 8.41 -9.13 35.53
C VAL A 924 7.88 -10.48 36.01
N HIS A 925 7.41 -11.32 35.10
CA HIS A 925 6.83 -12.62 35.42
C HIS A 925 7.74 -13.76 34.97
N PRO A 926 8.04 -14.74 35.84
CA PRO A 926 8.83 -15.89 35.42
C PRO A 926 8.08 -16.61 34.30
N THR A 927 8.79 -16.85 33.21
CA THR A 927 8.29 -17.52 32.02
C THR A 927 9.40 -18.38 31.46
N ARG A 928 9.10 -19.15 30.43
CA ARG A 928 10.14 -19.80 29.64
C ARG A 928 10.22 -19.12 28.30
N THR A 929 11.45 -18.90 27.84
CA THR A 929 11.69 -18.51 26.45
C THR A 929 11.08 -19.56 25.53
N ARG A 930 11.03 -19.25 24.24
CA ARG A 930 10.60 -20.20 23.21
C ARG A 930 11.49 -21.49 23.16
N HIS A 931 12.61 -21.52 23.87
CA HIS A 931 13.58 -22.63 23.95
C HIS A 931 13.58 -23.36 25.28
N GLY A 932 12.64 -23.05 26.18
CA GLY A 932 12.56 -23.68 27.51
C GLY A 932 13.48 -23.06 28.56
N HIS A 933 14.39 -22.13 28.20
CA HIS A 933 15.21 -21.42 29.17
C HIS A 933 14.39 -20.53 30.09
N PRO A 934 14.72 -20.44 31.40
CA PRO A 934 14.06 -19.52 32.31
C PRO A 934 14.31 -18.07 31.87
N ALA A 935 13.24 -17.30 31.74
CA ALA A 935 13.28 -15.88 31.42
C ALA A 935 12.21 -15.16 32.23
N PHE A 936 12.19 -13.83 32.16
CA PHE A 936 11.15 -13.03 32.77
C PHE A 936 10.41 -12.19 31.73
N LEU A 937 9.08 -12.34 31.64
CA LEU A 937 8.22 -11.55 30.75
C LEU A 937 7.91 -10.19 31.40
N CYS A 938 8.23 -9.10 30.70
CA CYS A 938 7.88 -7.75 31.15
C CYS A 938 6.41 -7.45 30.83
N SER A 939 5.59 -7.08 31.82
CA SER A 939 4.18 -6.69 31.56
C SER A 939 4.04 -5.21 31.18
N MET A 940 4.97 -4.39 31.66
CA MET A 940 5.07 -2.94 31.42
C MET A 940 6.51 -2.58 31.02
N ASP A 941 6.74 -1.31 30.67
CA ASP A 941 8.10 -0.81 30.44
C ASP A 941 8.95 -1.00 31.70
N LEU A 942 10.00 -1.81 31.60
CA LEU A 942 10.90 -2.14 32.70
C LEU A 942 12.17 -1.31 32.59
N TYR A 943 12.48 -0.53 33.62
CA TYR A 943 13.76 0.17 33.75
C TYR A 943 14.80 -0.79 34.33
N VAL A 944 15.83 -1.07 33.53
CA VAL A 944 16.98 -1.87 33.93
C VAL A 944 18.17 -0.94 34.11
N THR A 945 18.81 -1.01 35.27
CA THR A 945 19.99 -0.21 35.61
C THR A 945 21.20 -1.14 35.67
N ILE A 946 22.30 -0.75 35.04
CA ILE A 946 23.56 -1.49 35.02
C ILE A 946 24.57 -0.65 35.78
N GLU A 947 24.94 -1.09 36.98
CA GLU A 947 25.91 -0.43 37.85
C GLU A 947 27.31 -1.00 37.58
N SER A 948 28.19 -0.16 37.03
CA SER A 948 29.64 -0.39 36.97
C SER A 948 30.37 0.43 38.04
N GLN A 949 31.68 0.22 38.23
CA GLN A 949 32.45 0.83 39.34
C GLN A 949 32.35 2.36 39.40
N ASP A 950 32.12 3.06 38.27
CA ASP A 950 31.96 4.53 38.21
C ASP A 950 30.80 5.04 37.32
N ILE A 951 30.04 4.15 36.65
CA ILE A 951 29.03 4.55 35.63
C ILE A 951 27.74 3.74 35.81
N ILE A 952 26.60 4.44 35.83
CA ILE A 952 25.26 3.84 35.86
C ILE A 952 24.62 3.98 34.47
N HIS A 953 24.35 2.85 33.81
CA HIS A 953 23.65 2.83 32.53
C HIS A 953 22.20 2.38 32.72
N ASN A 954 21.25 3.22 32.27
CA ASN A 954 19.82 2.90 32.35
C ASN A 954 19.29 2.51 30.97
N VAL A 955 18.65 1.35 30.89
CA VAL A 955 18.07 0.77 29.67
C VAL A 955 16.59 0.47 29.92
N THR A 956 15.72 0.91 29.01
CA THR A 956 14.27 0.65 29.08
C THR A 956 13.89 -0.52 28.20
N ILE A 957 13.25 -1.54 28.80
CA ILE A 957 12.79 -2.74 28.09
C ILE A 957 11.27 -2.65 27.92
N PRO A 958 10.73 -2.77 26.70
CA PRO A 958 9.30 -2.61 26.44
C PRO A 958 8.47 -3.80 26.94
N PRO A 959 7.15 -3.64 27.14
CA PRO A 959 6.26 -4.71 27.55
C PRO A 959 6.22 -5.85 26.53
N LYS A 960 5.90 -7.04 27.03
CA LYS A 960 5.92 -8.34 26.35
C LYS A 960 7.29 -8.81 25.86
N SER A 961 8.36 -8.14 26.26
CA SER A 961 9.74 -8.58 26.03
C SER A 961 10.19 -9.57 27.09
N PHE A 962 11.15 -10.43 26.74
CA PHE A 962 11.77 -11.36 27.66
C PHE A 962 13.09 -10.83 28.18
N LEU A 963 13.24 -10.76 29.49
CA LEU A 963 14.50 -10.56 30.18
C LEU A 963 15.18 -11.91 30.38
N LEU A 964 16.44 -12.04 29.97
CA LEU A 964 17.19 -13.30 30.03
C LEU A 964 18.10 -13.40 31.27
N VAL A 965 18.14 -12.34 32.07
CA VAL A 965 19.11 -12.14 33.16
C VAL A 965 18.38 -11.99 34.49
N GLN A 966 18.97 -12.48 35.57
CA GLN A 966 18.42 -12.35 36.92
C GLN A 966 18.75 -10.99 37.55
N ASN A 967 17.96 -10.58 38.54
CA ASN A 967 18.26 -9.37 39.30
C ASN A 967 19.56 -9.55 40.10
N ASP A 968 20.40 -8.51 40.13
CA ASP A 968 21.72 -8.46 40.75
C ASP A 968 22.79 -9.36 40.09
N GLN A 969 22.49 -9.94 38.92
CA GLN A 969 23.46 -10.71 38.13
C GLN A 969 24.51 -9.78 37.51
N TYR A 970 25.77 -10.20 37.56
CA TYR A 970 26.86 -9.54 36.85
C TYR A 970 26.83 -9.93 35.37
N VAL A 971 26.87 -8.93 34.49
CA VAL A 971 26.88 -9.11 33.03
C VAL A 971 28.11 -8.47 32.42
N GLU A 972 28.62 -9.11 31.37
CA GLU A 972 29.72 -8.61 30.55
C GLU A 972 29.23 -7.70 29.43
N SER A 973 30.11 -6.84 28.94
CA SER A 973 29.87 -5.96 27.80
C SER A 973 29.46 -6.80 26.59
N GLU A 974 28.44 -6.32 25.87
CA GLU A 974 27.79 -6.99 24.75
C GLU A 974 27.01 -8.28 25.06
N GLN A 975 26.93 -8.71 26.32
CA GLN A 975 26.07 -9.82 26.71
C GLN A 975 24.59 -9.48 26.48
N VAL A 976 23.81 -10.42 25.94
CA VAL A 976 22.37 -10.22 25.70
C VAL A 976 21.61 -10.22 27.01
N ILE A 977 20.89 -9.13 27.28
CA ILE A 977 20.13 -8.93 28.52
C ILE A 977 18.63 -9.14 28.32
N ALA A 978 18.10 -8.86 27.12
CA ALA A 978 16.69 -9.04 26.81
C ALA A 978 16.43 -9.31 25.32
N GLU A 979 15.36 -10.06 25.05
CA GLU A 979 14.78 -10.32 23.72
C GLU A 979 13.48 -9.52 23.59
N ILE A 980 13.44 -8.53 22.71
CA ILE A 980 12.25 -7.73 22.41
C ILE A 980 11.40 -8.48 21.38
N ARG A 981 10.18 -8.85 21.78
CA ARG A 981 9.22 -9.59 20.94
C ARG A 981 8.12 -8.74 20.34
N SER A 982 7.85 -7.58 20.94
CA SER A 982 6.96 -6.62 20.32
C SER A 982 7.72 -6.01 19.14
N GLY A 983 7.29 -6.32 17.91
CA GLY A 983 7.47 -5.37 16.83
C GLY A 983 6.98 -4.03 17.38
N THR A 984 7.85 -3.03 17.38
CA THR A 984 7.52 -1.68 17.81
C THR A 984 6.19 -1.33 17.16
N TYR A 985 5.11 -1.24 17.94
CA TYR A 985 3.82 -0.78 17.44
C TYR A 985 4.04 0.69 17.09
N THR A 986 4.40 0.94 15.84
CA THR A 986 4.44 2.28 15.26
C THR A 986 3.02 2.82 15.33
N LEU A 987 2.82 3.76 16.26
CA LEU A 987 1.65 4.63 16.38
C LEU A 987 0.34 3.92 16.78
N ASN A 988 0.08 3.82 18.08
CA ASN A 988 -1.30 3.69 18.57
C ASN A 988 -2.00 5.05 18.43
N PHE A 989 -2.54 5.34 17.23
CA PHE A 989 -3.68 6.25 17.05
C PHE A 989 -4.99 5.52 17.39
N THR A 990 -5.00 4.75 18.48
CA THR A 990 -6.23 4.28 19.08
C THR A 990 -6.53 5.23 20.23
N GLU A 991 -7.63 5.96 20.13
CA GLU A 991 -8.30 6.43 21.35
C GLU A 991 -8.40 5.20 22.26
N ARG A 992 -7.70 5.24 23.40
CA ARG A 992 -7.85 4.20 24.41
C ARG A 992 -9.30 4.25 24.85
N VAL A 993 -10.12 3.32 24.36
CA VAL A 993 -11.48 3.13 24.86
C VAL A 993 -11.34 2.63 26.29
N ARG A 994 -11.50 3.53 27.25
CA ARG A 994 -11.69 3.18 28.66
C ARG A 994 -13.07 2.55 28.76
N LYS A 995 -13.13 1.24 29.00
CA LYS A 995 -14.38 0.55 29.27
C LYS A 995 -14.60 0.57 30.79
N HIS A 996 -15.54 1.40 31.23
CA HIS A 996 -15.96 1.42 32.63
C HIS A 996 -16.83 0.19 32.90
N ILE A 997 -16.50 -0.57 33.95
CA ILE A 997 -17.33 -1.66 34.45
C ILE A 997 -18.04 -1.09 35.67
N TYR A 998 -19.35 -0.89 35.57
CA TYR A 998 -20.21 -0.50 36.68
C TYR A 998 -20.76 -1.77 37.32
N SER A 999 -20.73 -1.87 38.65
CA SER A 999 -21.37 -2.93 39.41
C SER A 999 -22.59 -2.33 40.10
N ASP A 1000 -23.78 -2.90 39.87
CA ASP A 1000 -25.05 -2.41 40.43
C ASP A 1000 -25.32 -2.90 41.87
N SER A 1001 -24.38 -3.65 42.47
CA SER A 1001 -24.48 -4.18 43.82
C SER A 1001 -23.55 -3.46 44.81
N GLU A 1002 -24.11 -2.99 45.92
CA GLU A 1002 -23.36 -2.56 47.12
C GLU A 1002 -22.78 -3.80 47.80
N GLY A 1003 -21.55 -4.17 47.48
CA GLY A 1003 -20.85 -5.30 48.08
C GLY A 1003 -19.34 -5.06 48.12
N GLU A 1004 -18.65 -5.72 49.06
CA GLU A 1004 -17.19 -5.63 49.17
C GLU A 1004 -16.52 -6.34 47.98
N MET A 1005 -15.69 -5.59 47.25
CA MET A 1005 -14.97 -6.06 46.08
C MET A 1005 -13.55 -6.49 46.47
N HIS A 1006 -13.28 -7.79 46.37
CA HIS A 1006 -11.95 -8.34 46.59
C HIS A 1006 -11.24 -8.59 45.27
N TRP A 1007 -10.05 -7.99 45.14
CA TRP A 1007 -9.18 -8.17 43.98
C TRP A 1007 -8.08 -9.18 44.31
N SER A 1008 -7.76 -10.06 43.36
CA SER A 1008 -6.68 -11.04 43.52
C SER A 1008 -5.27 -10.44 43.59
N THR A 1009 -5.11 -9.13 43.36
CA THR A 1009 -3.82 -8.41 43.33
C THR A 1009 -3.97 -7.01 43.89
N ASP A 1010 -2.92 -6.47 44.51
CA ASP A 1010 -2.88 -5.09 45.01
C ASP A 1010 -3.23 -4.07 43.93
N VAL A 1011 -4.17 -3.19 44.26
CA VAL A 1011 -4.78 -2.22 43.33
C VAL A 1011 -4.29 -0.81 43.65
N TYR A 1012 -3.87 -0.06 42.64
CA TYR A 1012 -3.43 1.31 42.82
C TYR A 1012 -4.59 2.30 42.62
N HIS A 1013 -4.75 3.23 43.55
CA HIS A 1013 -5.65 4.37 43.38
C HIS A 1013 -5.09 5.33 42.33
N ALA A 1014 -5.93 5.79 41.41
CA ALA A 1014 -5.54 6.86 40.49
C ALA A 1014 -5.28 8.14 41.30
N SER A 1015 -4.08 8.71 41.17
CA SER A 1015 -3.56 9.81 42.01
C SER A 1015 -4.35 11.12 41.92
N GLU A 1016 -5.30 11.25 41.00
CA GLU A 1016 -6.11 12.46 40.80
C GLU A 1016 -7.31 12.55 41.75
N PHE A 1017 -7.72 11.44 42.40
CA PHE A 1017 -8.85 11.44 43.34
C PHE A 1017 -8.61 10.46 44.49
N THR A 1018 -8.22 10.98 45.66
CA THR A 1018 -7.91 10.19 46.87
C THR A 1018 -9.11 9.48 47.49
N TYR A 1019 -10.34 9.80 47.08
CA TYR A 1019 -11.60 9.25 47.63
C TYR A 1019 -12.55 8.67 46.56
N SER A 1020 -12.07 8.37 45.35
CA SER A 1020 -12.93 7.78 44.29
C SER A 1020 -12.79 6.25 44.19
N ASN A 1021 -13.90 5.56 43.91
CA ASN A 1021 -13.97 4.11 43.66
C ASN A 1021 -13.38 3.68 42.30
N VAL A 1022 -12.52 4.53 41.71
CA VAL A 1022 -11.91 4.27 40.40
C VAL A 1022 -10.54 3.66 40.60
N HIS A 1023 -10.46 2.37 40.30
CA HIS A 1023 -9.28 1.55 40.47
C HIS A 1023 -8.58 1.28 39.13
N LEU A 1024 -7.26 1.52 39.06
CA LEU A 1024 -6.47 1.22 37.87
C LEU A 1024 -5.78 -0.14 38.04
N LEU A 1025 -6.13 -1.10 37.18
CA LEU A 1025 -5.55 -2.45 37.21
C LEU A 1025 -4.54 -2.63 36.07
N PRO A 1026 -3.23 -2.74 36.38
CA PRO A 1026 -2.19 -3.01 35.39
C PRO A 1026 -2.04 -4.50 35.04
N LYS A 1027 -2.76 -5.41 35.73
CA LYS A 1027 -2.72 -6.87 35.53
C LYS A 1027 -4.11 -7.41 35.20
N THR A 1028 -4.19 -8.56 34.51
CA THR A 1028 -5.40 -9.38 34.50
C THR A 1028 -5.62 -9.97 35.89
N SER A 1029 -6.63 -9.49 36.60
CA SER A 1029 -6.98 -9.91 37.96
C SER A 1029 -8.34 -10.57 37.99
N HIS A 1030 -8.55 -11.50 38.93
CA HIS A 1030 -9.87 -12.01 39.24
C HIS A 1030 -10.55 -11.07 40.25
N LEU A 1031 -11.73 -10.59 39.90
CA LEU A 1031 -12.59 -9.78 40.76
C LEU A 1031 -13.61 -10.72 41.42
N TRP A 1032 -13.61 -10.74 42.74
CA TRP A 1032 -14.62 -11.44 43.53
C TRP A 1032 -15.53 -10.39 44.16
N ILE A 1033 -16.81 -10.41 43.79
CA ILE A 1033 -17.83 -9.54 44.39
C ILE A 1033 -18.55 -10.41 45.42
N LEU A 1034 -18.29 -10.17 46.71
CA LEU A 1034 -18.98 -10.89 47.78
C LEU A 1034 -20.34 -10.22 48.01
N SER A 1035 -21.42 -10.93 47.68
CA SER A 1035 -22.79 -10.54 48.00
C SER A 1035 -23.01 -10.64 49.51
N GLY A 1036 -23.19 -9.51 50.19
CA GLY A 1036 -23.52 -9.46 51.61
C GLY A 1036 -25.03 -9.46 51.82
N VAL A 1037 -25.61 -10.59 52.22
CA VAL A 1037 -26.95 -10.65 52.82
C VAL A 1037 -26.78 -10.54 54.34
N ARG A 1038 -27.31 -9.48 54.96
CA ARG A 1038 -27.57 -9.46 56.41
C ARG A 1038 -29.01 -9.94 56.63
N ALA A 1039 -29.14 -11.24 56.88
CA ALA A 1039 -30.22 -11.85 57.66
C ALA A 1039 -29.71 -11.90 59.12
N ASP A 1040 -30.43 -11.62 60.21
CA ASP A 1040 -31.84 -11.35 60.52
C ASP A 1040 -31.89 -10.58 61.86
N PRO A 1041 -33.07 -10.39 62.48
CA PRO A 1041 -33.17 -11.00 63.81
C PRO A 1041 -34.47 -11.79 64.03
N VAL A 1042 -34.29 -13.08 64.37
CA VAL A 1042 -34.70 -13.60 65.68
C VAL A 1042 -33.45 -14.02 66.43
#